data_AF-A0A939VIY9-F1
#
_entry.id   AF-A0A939VIY9-F1
#
_cell.length_a   1.000
_cell.length_b   1.000
_cell.length_c   1.000
_cell.angle_alpha   90.00
_cell.angle_beta   90.00
_cell.angle_gamma   90.00
#
_symmetry.space_group_name_H-M   'P 1'
#
loop_
_entity.id
_entity.type
_entity.pdbx_description
1 polymer ?
#
loop_
_entity_poly.entity_id
_entity_poly.type
_entity_poly.pdbx_seq_one_letter_code
_entity_poly.pdbx_strand_id
1 'polypeptide(L)'
;MYKILKKVDLTNDTVLFDVLAPRIAESALPGQFLIVKMDEKGERIPLTVSDNDAKAGTVTIVFKVVGKSTRQMATYNVGDCFCDVVGPLGRPSELVHIPKDKLKDYRVAFVGGGVGIAPIFPQVKWMHEQGIDCDVIIGAKTKSMLIYEKELSSMAGKLYSVTEDGTSEYKGLVTDVLKTLVESGKKYDEVVAIGPMIMMKFVSKLCQQLGIKCTVSLNSLMVDGTGMCGACRVTVGGKTKFTCVDGPEFDASLVDFEEGMKRQAMYNNFEGRKQLEAEEKAEGHKCHIGGIIDEPRDASKRVPVREQDAKVRATNFDEVCLGYNAEEAMIEAQRCRRCKKPMCVSGCPVSIKIPDFIGKVAEGNFAEAARIINEDSALPAVCGRVCPQETQCEGKCILGIKGEPIAIGKLERFVGDWARENNFDFGVKVEKNGHKVAVIGSGPSGLTCAKELLTMGYEVTIFEALHEYGGVLVYGIPSFRLPKNTVVKHEVENLKKLGAKFEKNVIIGRSISIDELMDKEHFEAVFIGSGAGLPNFMKIPGENLCGVVSANEFLTRNNLLFAYKEGYETPNYVGKKVAVVGGGNVAMDAARTALRLGAEVHIVYRRSEEELPARAEEVHHAKEEGIIFDLLCNPIEIVGDEKSWVKSMKCVRMRLGEPDDSGRRRPEVIPGSEFLIEADMVIMSIGTSPNPLISSTTPGLDTNRWDCIVADDKGATSRKGVFAGGDAVSGAATVILAMGAGKTAAKAIDEYIKNN
;
A
#
# COMPACT_ATOMS: atom_id res chain seq x y z
N MET A 1 1.51 6.49 19.57
CA MET A 1 2.75 5.78 19.97
C MET A 1 2.33 4.61 20.84
N TYR A 2 2.92 3.44 20.62
CA TYR A 2 2.47 2.18 21.22
C TYR A 2 3.51 1.71 22.24
N LYS A 3 3.19 1.88 23.52
CA LYS A 3 4.13 1.68 24.63
C LYS A 3 4.33 0.19 24.94
N ILE A 4 5.59 -0.21 25.14
CA ILE A 4 5.95 -1.53 25.66
C ILE A 4 5.73 -1.53 27.17
N LEU A 5 4.81 -2.37 27.63
CA LEU A 5 4.46 -2.52 29.05
C LEU A 5 5.18 -3.69 29.72
N LYS A 6 5.62 -4.68 28.93
CA LYS A 6 6.35 -5.85 29.41
C LYS A 6 7.39 -6.30 28.38
N LYS A 7 8.53 -6.79 28.86
CA LYS A 7 9.55 -7.48 28.09
C LYS A 7 9.97 -8.76 28.81
N VAL A 8 10.06 -9.87 28.07
CA VAL A 8 10.57 -11.14 28.58
C VAL A 8 11.45 -11.79 27.51
N ASP A 9 12.66 -12.20 27.87
CA ASP A 9 13.49 -13.06 27.03
C ASP A 9 13.04 -14.51 27.25
N LEU A 10 12.31 -15.07 26.27
CA LEU A 10 11.77 -16.43 26.33
C LEU A 10 12.88 -17.47 26.12
N THR A 11 13.83 -17.16 25.23
CA THR A 11 15.05 -17.93 24.96
C THR A 11 16.20 -16.97 24.73
N ASN A 12 17.42 -17.49 24.47
CA ASN A 12 18.58 -16.66 24.13
C ASN A 12 18.38 -15.78 22.87
N ASP A 13 17.45 -16.15 22.00
CA ASP A 13 17.22 -15.51 20.71
C ASP A 13 15.74 -15.20 20.43
N THR A 14 14.86 -15.33 21.43
CA THR A 14 13.42 -15.07 21.30
C THR A 14 12.93 -14.16 22.42
N VAL A 15 12.29 -13.06 22.03
CA VAL A 15 11.82 -12.00 22.94
C VAL A 15 10.31 -11.84 22.82
N LEU A 16 9.66 -11.56 23.93
CA LEU A 16 8.25 -11.26 24.07
C LEU A 16 8.06 -9.81 24.53
N PHE A 17 7.14 -9.09 23.89
CA PHE A 17 6.64 -7.80 24.36
C PHE A 17 5.13 -7.80 24.57
N ASP A 18 4.66 -7.16 25.64
CA ASP A 18 3.27 -6.70 25.73
C ASP A 18 3.22 -5.23 25.32
N VAL A 19 2.43 -4.93 24.30
CA VAL A 19 2.34 -3.61 23.67
C VAL A 19 0.95 -3.05 23.89
N LEU A 20 0.86 -1.81 24.38
CA LEU A 20 -0.41 -1.11 24.56
C LEU A 20 -1.01 -0.77 23.18
N ALA A 21 -2.07 -1.48 22.80
CA ALA A 21 -2.80 -1.29 21.55
C ALA A 21 -4.30 -1.67 21.73
N PRO A 22 -5.11 -0.82 22.38
CA PRO A 22 -6.47 -1.19 22.83
C PRO A 22 -7.40 -1.71 21.73
N ARG A 23 -7.47 -1.01 20.58
CA ARG A 23 -8.31 -1.45 19.45
C ARG A 23 -7.90 -2.82 18.92
N ILE A 24 -6.60 -3.12 18.92
CA ILE A 24 -6.10 -4.43 18.49
C ILE A 24 -6.44 -5.49 19.53
N ALA A 25 -6.26 -5.17 20.82
CA ALA A 25 -6.54 -6.09 21.92
C ALA A 25 -8.01 -6.50 21.96
N GLU A 26 -8.94 -5.58 21.66
CA GLU A 26 -10.38 -5.84 21.62
C GLU A 26 -10.84 -6.66 20.41
N SER A 27 -10.21 -6.47 19.25
CA SER A 27 -10.65 -7.07 17.98
C SER A 27 -9.87 -8.31 17.54
N ALA A 28 -8.69 -8.57 18.12
CA ALA A 28 -7.85 -9.68 17.70
C ALA A 28 -8.45 -11.05 18.03
N LEU A 29 -8.40 -11.93 17.03
CA LEU A 29 -8.80 -13.32 17.11
C LEU A 29 -7.61 -14.25 16.83
N PRO A 30 -7.67 -15.52 17.28
CA PRO A 30 -6.63 -16.50 17.00
C PRO A 30 -6.34 -16.63 15.50
N GLY A 31 -5.07 -16.82 15.15
CA GLY A 31 -4.61 -16.92 13.76
C GLY A 31 -4.29 -15.57 13.10
N GLN A 32 -4.62 -14.43 13.73
CA GLN A 32 -4.30 -13.11 13.18
C GLN A 32 -2.91 -12.60 13.55
N PHE A 33 -2.43 -11.61 12.80
CA PHE A 33 -1.11 -11.00 12.99
C PHE A 33 -1.21 -9.46 13.09
N LEU A 34 -0.09 -8.80 13.35
CA LEU A 34 0.02 -7.35 13.32
C LEU A 34 1.36 -6.95 12.69
N ILE A 35 1.51 -5.67 12.39
CA ILE A 35 2.78 -5.11 11.93
C ILE A 35 3.28 -4.09 12.92
N VAL A 36 4.57 -4.17 13.26
CA VAL A 36 5.27 -3.15 14.04
C VAL A 36 6.26 -2.38 13.17
N LYS A 37 6.44 -1.11 13.48
CA LYS A 37 7.53 -0.27 12.98
C LYS A 37 8.19 0.38 14.20
N MET A 38 9.49 0.19 14.35
CA MET A 38 10.27 0.69 15.49
C MET A 38 10.27 2.22 15.54
N ASP A 39 10.85 2.83 14.51
CA ASP A 39 11.03 4.27 14.37
C ASP A 39 10.73 4.74 12.94
N GLU A 40 10.94 6.02 12.65
CA GLU A 40 10.66 6.62 11.34
C GLU A 40 11.38 5.90 10.18
N LYS A 41 12.59 5.37 10.42
CA LYS A 41 13.47 4.75 9.42
C LYS A 41 13.41 3.23 9.41
N GLY A 42 12.85 2.63 10.47
CA GLY A 42 12.66 1.20 10.60
C GLY A 42 11.75 0.63 9.52
N GLU A 43 11.96 -0.64 9.19
CA GLU A 43 11.07 -1.38 8.30
C GLU A 43 9.76 -1.78 9.01
N ARG A 44 8.81 -2.28 8.22
CA ARG A 44 7.56 -2.85 8.73
C ARG A 44 7.76 -4.36 8.95
N ILE A 45 7.66 -4.80 10.20
CA ILE A 45 7.89 -6.20 10.60
C ILE A 45 6.54 -6.86 10.92
N PRO A 46 6.11 -7.89 10.16
CA PRO A 46 4.92 -8.67 10.51
C PRO A 46 5.23 -9.62 11.67
N LEU A 47 4.39 -9.58 12.70
CA LEU A 47 4.49 -10.42 13.90
C LEU A 47 3.12 -11.01 14.24
N THR A 48 3.07 -12.24 14.73
CA THR A 48 1.78 -12.82 15.17
C THR A 48 1.29 -12.13 16.45
N VAL A 49 -0.03 -11.95 16.55
CA VAL A 49 -0.68 -11.66 17.84
C VAL A 49 -0.64 -12.95 18.64
N SER A 50 0.32 -13.05 19.56
CA SER A 50 0.54 -14.25 20.36
C SER A 50 -0.43 -14.33 21.53
N ASP A 51 -0.88 -13.19 22.06
CA ASP A 51 -1.97 -13.11 23.04
C ASP A 51 -2.60 -11.71 23.01
N ASN A 52 -3.77 -11.55 23.62
CA ASN A 52 -4.43 -10.26 23.84
C ASN A 52 -5.12 -10.20 25.21
N ASP A 53 -5.15 -8.99 25.78
CA ASP A 53 -5.95 -8.64 26.95
C ASP A 53 -6.71 -7.35 26.66
N ALA A 54 -8.01 -7.51 26.38
CA ALA A 54 -8.90 -6.38 26.09
C ALA A 54 -9.08 -5.42 27.28
N LYS A 55 -8.98 -5.91 28.52
CA LYS A 55 -9.12 -5.05 29.72
C LYS A 55 -7.87 -4.22 29.97
N ALA A 56 -6.69 -4.82 29.80
CA ALA A 56 -5.43 -4.11 29.88
C ALA A 56 -5.14 -3.27 28.60
N GLY A 57 -5.85 -3.56 27.51
CA GLY A 57 -5.64 -2.93 26.21
C GLY A 57 -4.32 -3.36 25.54
N THR A 58 -3.81 -4.54 25.87
CA THR A 58 -2.48 -5.02 25.44
C THR A 58 -2.55 -6.16 24.46
N VAL A 59 -1.60 -6.19 23.53
CA VAL A 59 -1.33 -7.33 22.65
C VAL A 59 0.08 -7.83 22.87
N THR A 60 0.23 -9.14 22.93
CA THR A 60 1.52 -9.81 23.10
C THR A 60 2.09 -10.19 21.74
N ILE A 61 3.34 -9.81 21.50
CA ILE A 61 4.11 -10.18 20.31
C ILE A 61 5.34 -10.97 20.72
N VAL A 62 5.69 -11.95 19.89
CA VAL A 62 6.89 -12.78 20.04
C VAL A 62 7.69 -12.75 18.76
N PHE A 63 9.00 -12.53 18.87
CA PHE A 63 9.88 -12.48 17.71
C PHE A 63 11.24 -13.12 17.98
N LYS A 64 11.85 -13.61 16.90
CA LYS A 64 13.20 -14.14 16.92
C LYS A 64 14.21 -13.06 16.55
N VAL A 65 15.34 -13.00 17.25
CA VAL A 65 16.46 -12.10 16.98
C VAL A 65 17.36 -12.72 15.91
N VAL A 66 17.09 -12.41 14.64
CA VAL A 66 17.84 -12.97 13.48
C VAL A 66 18.41 -11.89 12.57
N GLY A 67 17.59 -10.95 12.12
CA GLY A 67 17.97 -9.86 11.21
C GLY A 67 18.30 -8.56 11.94
N LYS A 68 18.80 -7.56 11.19
CA LYS A 68 19.20 -6.25 11.71
C LYS A 68 18.09 -5.60 12.54
N SER A 69 16.89 -5.46 11.96
CA SER A 69 15.78 -4.77 12.62
C SER A 69 15.27 -5.52 13.85
N THR A 70 15.27 -6.87 13.84
CA THR A 70 14.93 -7.65 15.05
C THR A 70 15.98 -7.55 16.17
N ARG A 71 17.27 -7.37 15.84
CA ARG A 71 18.32 -7.10 16.84
C ARG A 71 18.16 -5.73 17.48
N GLN A 72 17.85 -4.71 16.68
CA GLN A 72 17.54 -3.38 17.20
C GLN A 72 16.25 -3.40 18.05
N MET A 73 15.22 -4.11 17.60
CA MET A 73 13.98 -4.24 18.36
C MET A 73 14.21 -4.91 19.73
N ALA A 74 15.12 -5.88 19.80
CA ALA A 74 15.50 -6.52 21.07
C ALA A 74 16.21 -5.58 22.06
N THR A 75 16.72 -4.42 21.64
CA THR A 75 17.32 -3.44 22.56
C THR A 75 16.29 -2.57 23.27
N TYR A 76 15.02 -2.58 22.83
CA TYR A 76 13.96 -1.79 23.47
C TYR A 76 13.66 -2.34 24.87
N ASN A 77 13.28 -1.46 25.78
CA ASN A 77 12.97 -1.73 27.18
C ASN A 77 11.52 -1.37 27.50
N VAL A 78 11.04 -1.82 28.66
CA VAL A 78 9.74 -1.40 29.19
C VAL A 78 9.73 0.12 29.33
N GLY A 79 8.72 0.77 28.75
CA GLY A 79 8.64 2.22 28.66
C GLY A 79 8.87 2.76 27.24
N ASP A 80 9.66 2.07 26.43
CA ASP A 80 9.90 2.46 25.03
C ASP A 80 8.64 2.28 24.20
N CYS A 81 8.58 2.94 23.05
CA CYS A 81 7.41 2.97 22.19
C CYS A 81 7.76 2.58 20.76
N PHE A 82 6.91 1.74 20.16
CA PHE A 82 6.86 1.62 18.71
C PHE A 82 6.24 2.88 18.11
N CYS A 83 6.81 3.36 17.01
CA CYS A 83 6.23 4.47 16.26
C CYS A 83 4.87 4.08 15.67
N ASP A 84 4.73 2.85 15.15
CA ASP A 84 3.51 2.34 14.54
C ASP A 84 3.26 0.85 14.87
N VAL A 85 2.00 0.52 15.16
CA VAL A 85 1.49 -0.85 15.32
C VAL A 85 0.15 -0.93 14.60
N VAL A 86 0.04 -1.83 13.62
CA VAL A 86 -1.16 -1.97 12.76
C VAL A 86 -1.71 -3.39 12.90
N GLY A 87 -2.98 -3.54 13.25
CA GLY A 87 -3.65 -4.83 13.30
C GLY A 87 -5.05 -4.77 13.94
N PRO A 88 -5.67 -5.93 14.22
CA PRO A 88 -5.24 -7.26 13.76
C PRO A 88 -5.37 -7.38 12.23
N LEU A 89 -4.52 -8.20 11.62
CA LEU A 89 -4.41 -8.38 10.18
C LEU A 89 -4.63 -9.85 9.82
N GLY A 90 -4.98 -10.10 8.56
CA GLY A 90 -5.36 -11.42 8.09
C GLY A 90 -6.75 -11.85 8.56
N ARG A 91 -7.14 -13.04 8.13
CA ARG A 91 -8.32 -13.76 8.57
C ARG A 91 -8.02 -14.49 9.88
N PRO A 92 -8.99 -14.60 10.79
CA PRO A 92 -8.83 -15.47 11.95
C PRO A 92 -8.77 -16.93 11.50
N SER A 93 -8.35 -17.80 12.40
CA SER A 93 -8.31 -19.24 12.16
C SER A 93 -9.70 -19.77 11.81
N GLU A 94 -9.80 -20.68 10.84
CA GLU A 94 -11.08 -21.30 10.45
C GLU A 94 -11.79 -21.99 11.63
N LEU A 95 -11.04 -22.38 12.66
CA LEU A 95 -11.57 -22.94 13.91
C LEU A 95 -12.62 -22.04 14.58
N VAL A 96 -12.47 -20.71 14.50
CA VAL A 96 -13.39 -19.77 15.16
C VAL A 96 -14.78 -19.74 14.51
N HIS A 97 -14.90 -20.26 13.28
CA HIS A 97 -16.14 -20.29 12.51
C HIS A 97 -16.87 -21.63 12.62
N ILE A 98 -16.27 -22.64 13.27
CA ILE A 98 -16.92 -23.93 13.50
C ILE A 98 -18.01 -23.74 14.58
N PRO A 99 -19.27 -24.12 14.30
CA PRO A 99 -20.35 -24.06 15.29
C PRO A 99 -20.00 -24.86 16.56
N LYS A 100 -20.36 -24.30 17.73
CA LYS A 100 -20.00 -24.88 19.05
C LYS A 100 -20.45 -26.33 19.24
N ASP A 101 -21.56 -26.73 18.63
CA ASP A 101 -22.07 -28.10 18.66
C ASP A 101 -21.14 -29.08 17.94
N LYS A 102 -20.56 -28.68 16.80
CA LYS A 102 -19.60 -29.49 16.04
C LYS A 102 -18.20 -29.46 16.63
N LEU A 103 -17.83 -28.31 17.20
CA LEU A 103 -16.47 -28.09 17.72
C LEU A 103 -16.12 -29.03 18.89
N LYS A 104 -17.12 -29.46 19.69
CA LYS A 104 -16.91 -30.40 20.82
C LYS A 104 -16.36 -31.77 20.42
N ASP A 105 -16.78 -32.25 19.25
CA ASP A 105 -16.35 -33.54 18.72
C ASP A 105 -15.14 -33.40 17.78
N TYR A 106 -14.75 -32.17 17.44
CA TYR A 106 -13.65 -31.87 16.54
C TYR A 106 -12.29 -32.08 17.22
N ARG A 107 -11.49 -33.01 16.69
CA ARG A 107 -10.19 -33.40 17.24
C ARG A 107 -9.07 -32.72 16.47
N VAL A 108 -8.38 -31.80 17.14
CA VAL A 108 -7.29 -31.01 16.54
C VAL A 108 -5.96 -31.34 17.18
N ALA A 109 -4.92 -31.49 16.35
CA ALA A 109 -3.53 -31.50 16.80
C ALA A 109 -2.80 -30.25 16.30
N PHE A 110 -2.18 -29.52 17.22
CA PHE A 110 -1.34 -28.37 16.89
C PHE A 110 0.13 -28.79 16.81
N VAL A 111 0.83 -28.42 15.74
CA VAL A 111 2.23 -28.79 15.50
C VAL A 111 3.09 -27.53 15.31
N GLY A 112 3.87 -27.17 16.33
CA GLY A 112 4.66 -25.95 16.38
C GLY A 112 6.16 -26.18 16.23
N GLY A 113 6.84 -25.30 15.49
CA GLY A 113 8.30 -25.32 15.35
C GLY A 113 8.96 -23.99 15.67
N GLY A 114 9.81 -23.94 16.70
CA GLY A 114 10.51 -22.71 17.12
C GLY A 114 9.55 -21.56 17.42
N VAL A 115 9.75 -20.38 16.82
CA VAL A 115 8.82 -19.25 16.96
C VAL A 115 7.42 -19.51 16.36
N GLY A 116 7.26 -20.57 15.55
CA GLY A 116 5.94 -21.04 15.10
C GLY A 116 5.06 -21.58 16.23
N ILE A 117 5.58 -21.72 17.46
CA ILE A 117 4.79 -22.03 18.64
C ILE A 117 3.96 -20.81 19.10
N ALA A 118 4.45 -19.58 18.91
CA ALA A 118 3.73 -18.35 19.27
C ALA A 118 2.37 -18.17 18.55
N PRO A 119 2.23 -18.43 17.23
CA PRO A 119 0.93 -18.40 16.55
C PRO A 119 -0.01 -19.55 16.92
N ILE A 120 0.51 -20.66 17.48
CA ILE A 120 -0.32 -21.79 17.97
C ILE A 120 -0.92 -21.48 19.34
N PHE A 121 -0.15 -20.81 20.20
CA PHE A 121 -0.56 -20.45 21.54
C PHE A 121 -1.98 -19.83 21.64
N PRO A 122 -2.34 -18.77 20.89
CA PRO A 122 -3.67 -18.17 20.99
C PRO A 122 -4.79 -19.10 20.52
N GLN A 123 -4.50 -20.04 19.61
CA GLN A 123 -5.49 -21.02 19.15
C GLN A 123 -5.75 -22.09 20.21
N VAL A 124 -4.69 -22.58 20.86
CA VAL A 124 -4.80 -23.52 21.99
C VAL A 124 -5.53 -22.88 23.16
N LYS A 125 -5.18 -21.63 23.50
CA LYS A 125 -5.88 -20.84 24.53
C LYS A 125 -7.37 -20.73 24.23
N TRP A 126 -7.72 -20.35 23.00
CA TRP A 126 -9.13 -20.23 22.58
C TRP A 126 -9.89 -21.57 22.66
N MET A 127 -9.28 -22.67 22.21
CA MET A 127 -9.86 -24.02 22.33
C MET A 127 -10.13 -24.40 23.80
N HIS A 128 -9.16 -24.12 24.67
CA HIS A 128 -9.30 -24.33 26.11
C HIS A 128 -10.44 -23.49 26.72
N GLU A 129 -10.56 -22.22 26.35
CA GLU A 129 -11.66 -21.34 26.77
C GLU A 129 -13.03 -21.80 26.27
N GLN A 130 -13.09 -22.53 25.15
CA GLN A 130 -14.30 -23.22 24.68
C GLN A 130 -14.53 -24.59 25.36
N GLY A 131 -13.62 -25.03 26.23
CA GLY A 131 -13.70 -26.29 26.96
C GLY A 131 -13.35 -27.52 26.11
N ILE A 132 -12.46 -27.38 25.13
CA ILE A 132 -12.08 -28.44 24.20
C ILE A 132 -10.60 -28.77 24.35
N ASP A 133 -10.33 -30.05 24.62
CA ASP A 133 -8.97 -30.58 24.68
C ASP A 133 -8.37 -30.74 23.28
N CYS A 134 -7.14 -30.29 23.12
CA CYS A 134 -6.33 -30.51 21.93
C CYS A 134 -4.97 -31.11 22.28
N ASP A 135 -4.41 -31.88 21.36
CA ASP A 135 -3.03 -32.34 21.46
C ASP A 135 -2.10 -31.27 20.86
N VAL A 136 -0.98 -31.02 21.53
CA VAL A 136 0.00 -30.03 21.08
C VAL A 136 1.37 -30.69 20.99
N ILE A 137 2.00 -30.60 19.82
CA ILE A 137 3.34 -31.12 19.54
C ILE A 137 4.23 -29.91 19.24
N ILE A 138 5.25 -29.67 20.06
CA ILE A 138 6.20 -28.57 19.84
C ILE A 138 7.60 -29.11 19.59
N GLY A 139 8.27 -28.55 18.58
CA GLY A 139 9.57 -29.00 18.10
C GLY A 139 10.62 -27.89 18.12
N ALA A 140 11.83 -28.23 18.57
CA ALA A 140 13.01 -27.40 18.41
C ALA A 140 14.29 -28.24 18.30
N LYS A 141 15.42 -27.60 17.99
CA LYS A 141 16.73 -28.30 17.95
C LYS A 141 17.15 -28.78 19.34
N THR A 142 17.00 -27.90 20.33
CA THR A 142 17.36 -28.11 21.74
C THR A 142 16.23 -27.63 22.63
N LYS A 143 16.15 -28.14 23.87
CA LYS A 143 15.11 -27.76 24.84
C LYS A 143 15.10 -26.27 25.17
N SER A 144 16.28 -25.64 25.20
CA SER A 144 16.43 -24.19 25.47
C SER A 144 15.81 -23.27 24.42
N MET A 145 15.40 -23.81 23.27
CA MET A 145 14.75 -23.08 22.19
C MET A 145 13.22 -23.23 22.19
N LEU A 146 12.65 -24.06 23.07
CA LEU A 146 11.19 -24.20 23.20
C LEU A 146 10.63 -22.99 23.95
N ILE A 147 9.51 -22.48 23.46
CA ILE A 147 8.74 -21.40 24.09
C ILE A 147 7.37 -21.91 24.53
N TYR A 148 6.80 -21.27 25.55
CA TYR A 148 5.45 -21.56 26.08
C TYR A 148 5.21 -22.99 26.59
N GLU A 149 6.24 -23.78 26.93
CA GLU A 149 6.04 -25.16 27.43
C GLU A 149 5.12 -25.22 28.65
N LYS A 150 5.29 -24.32 29.62
CA LYS A 150 4.51 -24.33 30.87
C LYS A 150 3.07 -23.90 30.62
N GLU A 151 2.91 -22.84 29.85
CA GLU A 151 1.62 -22.24 29.54
C GLU A 151 0.79 -23.19 28.68
N LEU A 152 1.37 -23.79 27.64
CA LEU A 152 0.70 -24.79 26.80
C LEU A 152 0.35 -26.05 27.59
N SER A 153 1.23 -26.53 28.47
CA SER A 153 0.96 -27.71 29.30
C SER A 153 -0.25 -27.51 30.24
N SER A 154 -0.53 -26.26 30.64
CA SER A 154 -1.68 -25.93 31.49
C SER A 154 -3.02 -25.85 30.75
N MET A 155 -3.00 -25.73 29.41
CA MET A 155 -4.20 -25.52 28.59
C MET A 155 -4.49 -26.69 27.64
N ALA A 156 -3.45 -27.34 27.13
CA ALA A 156 -3.55 -28.47 26.22
C ALA A 156 -4.03 -29.72 26.97
N GLY A 157 -4.78 -30.59 26.28
CA GLY A 157 -5.13 -31.90 26.81
C GLY A 157 -3.88 -32.76 26.99
N LYS A 158 -2.95 -32.69 26.02
CA LYS A 158 -1.61 -33.27 26.15
C LYS A 158 -0.59 -32.48 25.33
N LEU A 159 0.53 -32.14 25.97
CA LEU A 159 1.71 -31.54 25.33
C LEU A 159 2.79 -32.59 25.07
N TYR A 160 3.37 -32.55 23.88
CA TYR A 160 4.49 -33.38 23.44
C TYR A 160 5.66 -32.46 23.03
N SER A 161 6.65 -32.32 23.92
CA SER A 161 7.88 -31.56 23.64
C SER A 161 8.90 -32.46 22.95
N VAL A 162 9.30 -32.06 21.73
CA VAL A 162 10.20 -32.83 20.87
C VAL A 162 11.47 -32.04 20.58
N THR A 163 12.62 -32.67 20.74
CA THR A 163 13.91 -32.07 20.35
C THR A 163 14.76 -32.98 19.50
N GLU A 164 15.45 -32.40 18.52
CA GLU A 164 16.33 -33.16 17.61
C GLU A 164 17.51 -33.79 18.38
N ASP A 165 18.04 -33.10 19.38
CA ASP A 165 19.15 -33.55 20.23
C ASP A 165 18.75 -34.52 21.36
N GLY A 166 17.44 -34.71 21.60
CA GLY A 166 16.92 -35.54 22.70
C GLY A 166 17.00 -34.92 24.09
N THR A 167 17.19 -33.62 24.22
CA THR A 167 17.14 -32.89 25.51
C THR A 167 15.73 -32.71 26.11
N SER A 168 14.67 -33.12 25.41
CA SER A 168 13.27 -33.11 25.89
C SER A 168 12.69 -34.52 26.07
N GLU A 169 11.39 -34.64 26.36
CA GLU A 169 10.72 -35.94 26.60
C GLU A 169 10.77 -36.84 25.36
N TYR A 170 10.70 -36.26 24.15
CA TYR A 170 10.74 -36.99 22.89
C TYR A 170 11.94 -36.55 22.05
N LYS A 171 12.70 -37.54 21.54
CA LYS A 171 13.79 -37.30 20.59
C LYS A 171 13.30 -37.52 19.16
N GLY A 172 13.56 -36.58 18.26
CA GLY A 172 13.27 -36.72 16.83
C GLY A 172 12.62 -35.49 16.22
N LEU A 173 11.81 -35.70 15.18
CA LEU A 173 11.04 -34.65 14.51
C LEU A 173 9.58 -34.67 14.99
N VAL A 174 8.91 -33.51 14.88
CA VAL A 174 7.48 -33.39 15.19
C VAL A 174 6.60 -34.36 14.39
N THR A 175 7.02 -34.72 13.18
CA THR A 175 6.35 -35.69 12.32
C THR A 175 6.40 -37.12 12.88
N ASP A 176 7.47 -37.47 13.60
CA ASP A 176 7.64 -38.82 14.15
C ASP A 176 6.64 -39.04 15.29
N VAL A 177 6.46 -38.03 16.14
CA VAL A 177 5.47 -38.04 17.21
C VAL A 177 4.06 -38.04 16.64
N LEU A 178 3.73 -37.17 15.68
CA LEU A 178 2.41 -37.15 15.05
C LEU A 178 2.05 -38.52 14.44
N LYS A 179 2.99 -39.13 13.72
CA LYS A 179 2.82 -40.46 13.14
C LYS A 179 2.55 -41.51 14.22
N THR A 180 3.36 -41.51 15.29
CA THR A 180 3.22 -42.45 16.41
C THR A 180 1.85 -42.32 17.08
N LEU A 181 1.36 -41.10 17.27
CA LEU A 181 0.04 -40.86 17.88
C LEU A 181 -1.10 -41.44 17.04
N VAL A 182 -1.07 -41.21 15.72
CA VAL A 182 -2.08 -41.75 14.81
C VAL A 182 -2.00 -43.29 14.73
N GLU A 183 -0.79 -43.85 14.65
CA GLU A 183 -0.57 -45.30 14.67
C GLU A 183 -0.99 -45.95 16.00
N SER A 184 -0.91 -45.21 17.11
CA SER A 184 -1.41 -45.64 18.43
C SER A 184 -2.94 -45.60 18.57
N GLY A 185 -3.65 -45.15 17.53
CA GLY A 185 -5.12 -45.11 17.47
C GLY A 185 -5.75 -43.75 17.75
N LYS A 186 -4.97 -42.68 17.94
CA LYS A 186 -5.55 -41.32 17.99
C LYS A 186 -6.08 -40.92 16.62
N LYS A 187 -7.21 -40.23 16.61
CA LYS A 187 -7.85 -39.69 15.40
C LYS A 187 -7.89 -38.18 15.48
N TYR A 188 -7.57 -37.53 14.38
CA TYR A 188 -7.61 -36.08 14.23
C TYR A 188 -8.43 -35.73 12.99
N ASP A 189 -9.32 -34.76 13.12
CA ASP A 189 -10.02 -34.14 12.00
C ASP A 189 -9.11 -33.15 11.28
N GLU A 190 -8.25 -32.46 12.04
CA GLU A 190 -7.36 -31.42 11.52
C GLU A 190 -6.02 -31.34 12.28
N VAL A 191 -4.95 -31.11 11.53
CA VAL A 191 -3.63 -30.76 12.04
C VAL A 191 -3.30 -29.32 11.64
N VAL A 192 -3.09 -28.45 12.62
CA VAL A 192 -2.64 -27.07 12.38
C VAL A 192 -1.14 -27.01 12.61
N ALA A 193 -0.36 -26.83 11.54
CA ALA A 193 1.10 -26.88 11.57
C ALA A 193 1.70 -25.50 11.29
N ILE A 194 2.49 -24.96 12.23
CA ILE A 194 3.08 -23.64 12.11
C ILE A 194 4.54 -23.64 12.53
N GLY A 195 5.43 -23.18 11.65
CA GLY A 195 6.86 -23.16 11.91
C GLY A 195 7.67 -22.93 10.64
N PRO A 196 8.92 -23.43 10.55
CA PRO A 196 9.72 -23.34 9.34
C PRO A 196 8.99 -23.93 8.12
N MET A 197 9.09 -23.28 6.96
CA MET A 197 8.43 -23.72 5.72
C MET A 197 8.71 -25.19 5.40
N ILE A 198 9.93 -25.65 5.63
CA ILE A 198 10.33 -27.05 5.41
C ILE A 198 9.61 -28.01 6.36
N MET A 199 9.42 -27.62 7.63
CA MET A 199 8.69 -28.42 8.62
C MET A 199 7.21 -28.53 8.20
N MET A 200 6.58 -27.40 7.86
CA MET A 200 5.19 -27.36 7.42
C MET A 200 4.97 -28.22 6.17
N LYS A 201 5.91 -28.21 5.20
CA LYS A 201 5.89 -29.07 4.02
C LYS A 201 5.90 -30.56 4.38
N PHE A 202 6.74 -30.98 5.32
CA PHE A 202 6.82 -32.38 5.73
C PHE A 202 5.60 -32.83 6.56
N VAL A 203 5.08 -31.97 7.43
CA VAL A 203 3.83 -32.24 8.15
C VAL A 203 2.66 -32.36 7.16
N SER A 204 2.55 -31.45 6.19
CA SER A 204 1.54 -31.54 5.11
C SER A 204 1.60 -32.87 4.37
N LYS A 205 2.80 -33.31 3.95
CA LYS A 205 2.99 -34.61 3.29
C LYS A 205 2.56 -35.79 4.17
N LEU A 206 2.89 -35.76 5.46
CA LEU A 206 2.48 -36.81 6.39
C LEU A 206 0.95 -36.83 6.57
N CYS A 207 0.32 -35.66 6.76
CA CYS A 207 -1.13 -35.55 6.86
C CYS A 207 -1.84 -36.08 5.61
N GLN A 208 -1.32 -35.81 4.40
CA GLN A 208 -1.85 -36.38 3.16
C GLN A 208 -1.77 -37.92 3.15
N GLN A 209 -0.66 -38.50 3.61
CA GLN A 209 -0.50 -39.94 3.73
C GLN A 209 -1.48 -40.56 4.74
N LEU A 210 -1.76 -39.84 5.82
CA LEU A 210 -2.67 -40.27 6.89
C LEU A 210 -4.15 -39.94 6.60
N GLY A 211 -4.45 -39.21 5.52
CA GLY A 211 -5.80 -38.77 5.18
C GLY A 211 -6.38 -37.73 6.13
N ILE A 212 -5.53 -36.89 6.75
CA ILE A 212 -5.92 -35.87 7.73
C ILE A 212 -5.84 -34.48 7.09
N LYS A 213 -6.82 -33.60 7.34
CA LYS A 213 -6.77 -32.21 6.89
C LYS A 213 -5.59 -31.50 7.56
N CYS A 214 -4.81 -30.74 6.79
CA CYS A 214 -3.69 -29.98 7.34
C CYS A 214 -3.81 -28.51 6.97
N THR A 215 -3.71 -27.66 7.98
CA THR A 215 -3.70 -26.20 7.84
C THR A 215 -2.33 -25.66 8.22
N VAL A 216 -1.77 -24.77 7.40
CA VAL A 216 -0.46 -24.14 7.63
C VAL A 216 -0.58 -22.62 7.61
N SER A 217 0.28 -21.95 8.36
CA SER A 217 0.35 -20.48 8.39
C SER A 217 1.55 -19.95 7.61
N LEU A 218 1.29 -19.07 6.63
CA LEU A 218 2.30 -18.48 5.74
C LEU A 218 2.68 -17.04 6.10
N ASN A 219 2.64 -16.72 7.40
CA ASN A 219 3.01 -15.40 7.95
C ASN A 219 4.39 -14.90 7.49
N SER A 220 5.33 -15.81 7.23
CA SER A 220 6.71 -15.50 6.89
C SER A 220 6.91 -14.85 5.50
N LEU A 221 5.87 -14.81 4.64
CA LEU A 221 5.92 -14.16 3.32
C LEU A 221 5.43 -12.71 3.34
N MET A 222 4.95 -12.21 4.47
CA MET A 222 4.28 -10.91 4.57
C MET A 222 5.26 -9.73 4.61
N VAL A 223 4.80 -8.57 4.14
CA VAL A 223 5.57 -7.31 4.18
C VAL A 223 4.69 -6.15 4.68
N ASP A 224 3.64 -5.81 3.94
CA ASP A 224 2.77 -4.67 4.25
C ASP A 224 1.56 -5.03 5.13
N GLY A 225 1.12 -6.29 5.10
CA GLY A 225 0.03 -6.84 5.89
C GLY A 225 -1.38 -6.40 5.48
N THR A 226 -1.50 -5.54 4.47
CA THR A 226 -2.79 -4.93 4.05
C THR A 226 -3.29 -5.38 2.68
N GLY A 227 -2.42 -6.06 1.91
CA GLY A 227 -2.72 -6.52 0.55
C GLY A 227 -2.35 -5.54 -0.56
N MET A 228 -2.06 -4.28 -0.21
CA MET A 228 -1.81 -3.23 -1.19
C MET A 228 -0.51 -3.43 -1.97
N CYS A 229 0.51 -4.05 -1.36
CA CYS A 229 1.78 -4.26 -2.05
C CYS A 229 1.77 -5.48 -2.99
N GLY A 230 1.13 -6.59 -2.61
CA GLY A 230 1.17 -7.84 -3.36
C GLY A 230 2.49 -8.64 -3.27
N ALA A 231 3.41 -8.27 -2.37
CA ALA A 231 4.68 -8.96 -2.15
C ALA A 231 4.47 -10.39 -1.61
N CYS A 232 3.46 -10.56 -0.75
CA CYS A 232 3.16 -11.80 -0.05
C CYS A 232 2.40 -12.84 -0.88
N ARG A 233 2.38 -12.68 -2.20
CA ARG A 233 1.67 -13.60 -3.09
C ARG A 233 2.29 -14.99 -3.10
N VAL A 234 1.44 -16.00 -3.18
CA VAL A 234 1.83 -17.41 -3.30
C VAL A 234 0.74 -18.18 -4.04
N THR A 235 1.12 -19.21 -4.81
CA THR A 235 0.16 -20.12 -5.44
C THR A 235 -0.48 -21.06 -4.41
N VAL A 236 -1.82 -21.03 -4.32
CA VAL A 236 -2.64 -21.96 -3.52
C VAL A 236 -3.79 -22.50 -4.37
N GLY A 237 -3.83 -23.81 -4.59
CA GLY A 237 -4.89 -24.47 -5.37
C GLY A 237 -4.93 -24.00 -6.83
N GLY A 238 -3.75 -23.74 -7.41
CA GLY A 238 -3.61 -23.24 -8.78
C GLY A 238 -4.01 -21.76 -8.98
N LYS A 239 -4.26 -21.02 -7.89
CA LYS A 239 -4.61 -19.59 -7.93
C LYS A 239 -3.61 -18.79 -7.11
N THR A 240 -3.22 -17.61 -7.61
CA THR A 240 -2.43 -16.66 -6.83
C THR A 240 -3.28 -16.10 -5.69
N LYS A 241 -2.79 -16.26 -4.47
CA LYS A 241 -3.39 -15.78 -3.22
C LYS A 241 -2.45 -14.81 -2.51
N PHE A 242 -2.99 -13.87 -1.75
CA PHE A 242 -2.21 -12.91 -0.95
C PHE A 242 -2.25 -13.34 0.51
N THR A 243 -1.12 -13.74 1.11
CA THR A 243 -1.15 -14.30 2.48
C THR A 243 -1.71 -13.32 3.50
N CYS A 244 -1.51 -12.01 3.34
CA CYS A 244 -2.01 -11.01 4.28
C CYS A 244 -3.51 -10.68 4.14
N VAL A 245 -4.15 -11.03 3.01
CA VAL A 245 -5.58 -10.76 2.76
C VAL A 245 -6.40 -12.04 2.81
N ASP A 246 -5.95 -13.07 2.10
CA ASP A 246 -6.63 -14.36 1.99
C ASP A 246 -6.33 -15.29 3.17
N GLY A 247 -5.16 -15.13 3.80
CA GLY A 247 -4.65 -15.97 4.88
C GLY A 247 -4.68 -15.26 6.24
N PRO A 248 -3.83 -15.65 7.20
CA PRO A 248 -2.55 -16.32 6.96
C PRO A 248 -2.58 -17.84 6.88
N GLU A 249 -3.70 -18.45 7.29
CA GLU A 249 -3.89 -19.90 7.31
C GLU A 249 -4.45 -20.41 5.99
N PHE A 250 -3.85 -21.49 5.47
CA PHE A 250 -4.23 -22.13 4.21
C PHE A 250 -4.24 -23.64 4.34
N ASP A 251 -5.06 -24.30 3.52
CA ASP A 251 -4.97 -25.75 3.32
C ASP A 251 -3.59 -26.11 2.75
N ALA A 252 -2.82 -26.84 3.54
CA ALA A 252 -1.44 -27.17 3.25
C ALA A 252 -1.29 -28.09 2.02
N SER A 253 -2.33 -28.81 1.61
CA SER A 253 -2.30 -29.65 0.41
C SER A 253 -2.33 -28.84 -0.89
N LEU A 254 -2.80 -27.59 -0.81
CA LEU A 254 -2.98 -26.71 -1.94
C LEU A 254 -1.80 -25.74 -2.13
N VAL A 255 -0.91 -25.61 -1.15
CA VAL A 255 0.20 -24.64 -1.13
C VAL A 255 1.39 -25.11 -1.97
N ASP A 256 1.91 -24.24 -2.84
CA ASP A 256 3.23 -24.43 -3.46
C ASP A 256 4.37 -24.01 -2.50
N PHE A 257 4.87 -24.98 -1.73
CA PHE A 257 5.95 -24.74 -0.77
C PHE A 257 7.30 -24.41 -1.44
N GLU A 258 7.56 -24.89 -2.66
CA GLU A 258 8.82 -24.59 -3.36
C GLU A 258 8.85 -23.13 -3.80
N GLU A 259 7.74 -22.64 -4.37
CA GLU A 259 7.55 -21.23 -4.69
C GLU A 259 7.68 -20.37 -3.43
N GLY A 260 6.97 -20.72 -2.35
CA GLY A 260 7.00 -19.97 -1.09
C GLY A 260 8.41 -19.86 -0.49
N MET A 261 9.16 -20.96 -0.41
CA MET A 261 10.53 -20.95 0.14
C MET A 261 11.49 -20.07 -0.68
N LYS A 262 11.38 -20.10 -2.02
CA LYS A 262 12.21 -19.26 -2.91
C LYS A 262 11.89 -17.78 -2.73
N ARG A 263 10.61 -17.43 -2.63
CA ARG A 263 10.17 -16.04 -2.37
C ARG A 263 10.62 -15.53 -1.01
N GLN A 264 10.55 -16.35 0.03
CA GLN A 264 11.06 -16.00 1.36
C GLN A 264 12.56 -15.67 1.34
N ALA A 265 13.34 -16.37 0.51
CA ALA A 265 14.78 -16.18 0.40
C ALA A 265 15.19 -15.01 -0.52
N MET A 266 14.24 -14.35 -1.21
CA MET A 266 14.52 -13.34 -2.23
C MET A 266 15.39 -12.18 -1.72
N TYR A 267 15.21 -11.76 -0.46
CA TYR A 267 15.90 -10.61 0.13
C TYR A 267 17.11 -10.96 1.01
N ASN A 268 17.29 -12.23 1.39
CA ASN A 268 18.33 -12.66 2.34
C ASN A 268 19.76 -12.33 1.89
N ASN A 269 20.00 -12.30 0.56
CA ASN A 269 21.33 -12.01 -0.01
C ASN A 269 21.63 -10.50 -0.17
N PHE A 270 20.64 -9.63 0.01
CA PHE A 270 20.79 -8.18 -0.21
C PHE A 270 21.09 -7.42 1.08
N GLU A 271 20.65 -7.92 2.24
CA GLU A 271 21.03 -7.37 3.55
C GLU A 271 22.54 -7.46 3.80
N GLY A 272 23.15 -8.61 3.47
CA GLY A 272 24.60 -8.80 3.60
C GLY A 272 25.44 -8.01 2.59
N ARG A 273 24.91 -7.76 1.38
CA ARG A 273 25.58 -6.92 0.37
C ARG A 273 25.53 -5.43 0.71
N LYS A 274 24.40 -4.91 1.22
CA LYS A 274 24.32 -3.53 1.73
C LYS A 274 25.34 -3.25 2.84
N GLN A 275 25.66 -4.25 3.66
CA GLN A 275 26.67 -4.13 4.72
C GLN A 275 28.09 -4.00 4.16
N LEU A 276 28.44 -4.79 3.12
CA LEU A 276 29.73 -4.73 2.44
C LEU A 276 29.88 -3.46 1.55
N GLU A 277 28.81 -3.05 0.88
CA GLU A 277 28.78 -1.81 0.06
C GLU A 277 28.89 -0.54 0.93
N ALA A 278 28.41 -0.58 2.17
CA ALA A 278 28.57 0.51 3.14
C ALA A 278 30.02 0.63 3.67
N GLU A 279 30.76 -0.48 3.72
CA GLU A 279 32.19 -0.51 4.07
C GLU A 279 33.06 0.04 2.93
N GLU A 280 32.70 -0.20 1.66
CA GLU A 280 33.43 0.31 0.48
C GLU A 280 33.19 1.80 0.18
N LYS A 281 32.01 2.34 0.53
CA LYS A 281 31.69 3.78 0.30
C LYS A 281 32.38 4.74 1.26
N ALA A 282 33.00 4.24 2.33
CA ALA A 282 33.76 5.04 3.28
C ALA A 282 35.05 5.66 2.70
N GLU A 283 35.44 5.30 1.46
CA GLU A 283 36.70 5.74 0.82
C GLU A 283 36.57 6.94 -0.15
N GLY A 284 35.38 7.56 -0.26
CA GLY A 284 35.21 8.98 -0.62
C GLY A 284 35.45 9.42 -2.08
N HIS A 285 34.43 10.06 -2.68
CA HIS A 285 34.60 10.89 -3.88
C HIS A 285 33.61 12.09 -3.90
N LYS A 286 34.08 13.25 -4.37
CA LYS A 286 33.30 14.49 -4.63
C LYS A 286 33.60 14.99 -6.05
N CYS A 287 32.59 15.52 -6.75
CA CYS A 287 32.79 16.35 -7.95
C CYS A 287 31.68 17.42 -8.12
N HIS A 288 32.02 18.53 -8.77
CA HIS A 288 31.26 19.78 -8.99
C HIS A 288 31.01 20.05 -10.49
N ILE A 289 30.19 21.08 -10.78
CA ILE A 289 29.95 21.83 -12.06
C ILE A 289 28.70 21.36 -12.84
N GLY A 290 27.82 22.17 -13.44
CA GLY A 290 27.66 23.63 -13.73
C GLY A 290 26.22 23.87 -14.24
N GLY A 291 25.60 25.06 -14.21
CA GLY A 291 25.81 26.22 -15.09
C GLY A 291 24.68 26.32 -16.14
N ILE A 292 23.78 27.31 -16.04
CA ILE A 292 22.63 27.54 -16.94
C ILE A 292 22.96 28.67 -17.95
N ILE A 293 22.52 28.53 -19.21
CA ILE A 293 22.61 29.52 -20.28
C ILE A 293 21.21 30.08 -20.56
N ASP A 294 21.08 31.39 -20.67
CA ASP A 294 19.85 32.11 -21.06
C ASP A 294 19.81 32.39 -22.56
N GLU A 295 18.65 32.17 -23.19
CA GLU A 295 18.33 32.62 -24.55
C GLU A 295 17.10 33.56 -24.56
N PRO A 296 16.95 34.44 -25.56
CA PRO A 296 15.92 35.49 -25.57
C PRO A 296 14.52 34.97 -25.92
N ARG A 297 13.51 35.48 -25.22
CA ARG A 297 12.11 34.99 -25.24
C ARG A 297 11.25 35.63 -26.35
N ASP A 298 10.45 34.79 -27.01
CA ASP A 298 9.38 35.14 -27.95
C ASP A 298 8.03 35.17 -27.20
N ALA A 299 7.34 36.31 -27.21
CA ALA A 299 6.10 36.55 -26.47
C ALA A 299 4.84 35.87 -27.05
N SER A 300 4.97 35.10 -28.13
CA SER A 300 3.86 34.36 -28.75
C SER A 300 3.67 32.92 -28.25
N LYS A 301 4.64 32.38 -27.52
CA LYS A 301 4.67 31.00 -27.01
C LYS A 301 4.49 30.94 -25.48
N ARG A 302 4.07 29.79 -24.96
CA ARG A 302 3.98 29.50 -23.52
C ARG A 302 5.32 29.73 -22.87
N VAL A 303 5.33 30.37 -21.71
CA VAL A 303 6.58 30.57 -20.95
C VAL A 303 7.14 29.19 -20.59
N PRO A 304 8.35 28.82 -21.06
CA PRO A 304 8.96 27.54 -20.73
C PRO A 304 9.10 27.41 -19.21
N VAL A 305 8.79 26.22 -18.68
CA VAL A 305 8.98 25.95 -17.26
C VAL A 305 10.41 25.50 -17.05
N ARG A 306 11.04 25.98 -15.98
CA ARG A 306 12.39 25.53 -15.61
C ARG A 306 12.34 24.08 -15.15
N GLU A 307 13.21 23.26 -15.72
CA GLU A 307 13.36 21.86 -15.39
C GLU A 307 14.82 21.54 -15.05
N GLN A 308 15.04 20.50 -14.26
CA GLN A 308 16.38 19.92 -14.15
C GLN A 308 16.83 19.33 -15.49
N ASP A 309 18.13 19.39 -15.76
CA ASP A 309 18.75 18.68 -16.89
C ASP A 309 18.45 17.19 -16.84
N ALA A 310 18.20 16.58 -18.00
CA ALA A 310 17.78 15.18 -18.11
C ALA A 310 18.79 14.19 -17.50
N LYS A 311 20.09 14.42 -17.70
CA LYS A 311 21.14 13.53 -17.16
C LYS A 311 21.28 13.70 -15.66
N VAL A 312 21.12 14.92 -15.15
CA VAL A 312 21.16 15.20 -13.71
C VAL A 312 19.95 14.59 -13.01
N ARG A 313 18.73 14.86 -13.48
CA ARG A 313 17.48 14.42 -12.84
C ARG A 313 17.27 12.92 -12.88
N ALA A 314 17.88 12.22 -13.83
CA ALA A 314 17.89 10.77 -13.88
C ALA A 314 18.67 10.12 -12.73
N THR A 315 19.40 10.88 -11.90
CA THR A 315 20.23 10.34 -10.80
C THR A 315 19.77 10.74 -9.41
N ASN A 316 18.67 11.50 -9.29
CA ASN A 316 18.16 11.98 -8.01
C ASN A 316 16.62 11.91 -7.95
N PHE A 317 16.08 12.07 -6.74
CA PHE A 317 14.63 12.06 -6.48
C PHE A 317 14.07 13.45 -6.21
N ASP A 318 14.81 14.51 -6.55
CA ASP A 318 14.37 15.90 -6.43
C ASP A 318 13.37 16.25 -7.54
N GLU A 319 12.57 17.28 -7.32
CA GLU A 319 11.49 17.67 -8.22
C GLU A 319 12.04 18.05 -9.61
N VAL A 320 11.54 17.40 -10.67
CA VAL A 320 12.01 17.64 -12.05
C VAL A 320 11.59 19.02 -12.54
N CYS A 321 10.31 19.33 -12.41
CA CYS A 321 9.73 20.61 -12.77
C CYS A 321 9.93 21.58 -11.60
N LEU A 322 10.68 22.66 -11.80
CA LEU A 322 10.99 23.65 -10.76
C LEU A 322 9.93 24.73 -10.62
N GLY A 323 9.01 24.82 -11.59
CA GLY A 323 7.90 25.78 -11.59
C GLY A 323 8.34 27.20 -11.98
N TYR A 324 7.35 28.09 -12.02
CA TYR A 324 7.58 29.50 -12.35
C TYR A 324 8.11 30.29 -11.16
N ASN A 325 8.97 31.26 -11.44
CA ASN A 325 9.14 32.39 -10.53
C ASN A 325 7.99 33.41 -10.71
N ALA A 326 7.95 34.45 -9.86
CA ALA A 326 6.88 35.44 -9.91
C ALA A 326 6.77 36.16 -11.26
N GLU A 327 7.89 36.54 -11.86
CA GLU A 327 7.90 37.23 -13.15
C GLU A 327 7.37 36.34 -14.28
N GLU A 328 7.85 35.09 -14.36
CA GLU A 328 7.40 34.09 -15.33
C GLU A 328 5.91 33.79 -15.18
N ALA A 329 5.43 33.62 -13.94
CA ALA A 329 4.02 33.39 -13.66
C ALA A 329 3.15 34.58 -14.08
N MET A 330 3.60 35.81 -13.83
CA MET A 330 2.90 37.03 -14.25
C MET A 330 2.85 37.15 -15.78
N ILE A 331 3.95 36.89 -16.48
CA ILE A 331 4.01 36.93 -17.95
C ILE A 331 3.07 35.88 -18.55
N GLU A 332 3.10 34.64 -18.05
CA GLU A 332 2.22 33.58 -18.52
C GLU A 332 0.74 33.90 -18.21
N ALA A 333 0.45 34.46 -17.05
CA ALA A 333 -0.90 34.87 -16.66
C ALA A 333 -1.48 35.97 -17.58
N GLN A 334 -0.65 36.88 -18.09
CA GLN A 334 -1.06 37.93 -19.02
C GLN A 334 -1.57 37.40 -20.37
N ARG A 335 -1.21 36.17 -20.76
CA ARG A 335 -1.73 35.53 -21.98
C ARG A 335 -3.23 35.23 -21.86
N CYS A 336 -3.77 35.11 -20.64
CA CYS A 336 -5.18 34.75 -20.42
C CYS A 336 -6.15 35.81 -20.94
N ARG A 337 -7.10 35.39 -21.77
CA ARG A 337 -8.09 36.28 -22.40
C ARG A 337 -9.27 36.66 -21.50
N ARG A 338 -9.33 36.14 -20.26
CA ARG A 338 -10.46 36.32 -19.33
C ARG A 338 -11.81 36.10 -20.02
N CYS A 339 -11.96 34.91 -20.60
CA CYS A 339 -13.09 34.55 -21.45
C CYS A 339 -14.43 34.69 -20.72
N LYS A 340 -15.43 35.30 -21.35
CA LYS A 340 -16.80 35.43 -20.79
C LYS A 340 -17.46 34.09 -20.48
N LYS A 341 -17.19 33.07 -21.30
CA LYS A 341 -17.61 31.67 -21.10
C LYS A 341 -16.36 30.81 -20.99
N PRO A 342 -15.79 30.65 -19.78
CA PRO A 342 -14.49 30.03 -19.62
C PRO A 342 -14.62 28.50 -19.67
N MET A 343 -14.37 27.92 -20.84
CA MET A 343 -14.39 26.47 -21.06
C MET A 343 -13.37 25.73 -20.17
N CYS A 344 -12.31 26.40 -19.74
CA CYS A 344 -11.34 25.88 -18.79
C CYS A 344 -11.96 25.57 -17.41
N VAL A 345 -12.96 26.34 -16.96
CA VAL A 345 -13.68 26.10 -15.69
C VAL A 345 -14.53 24.84 -15.81
N SER A 346 -15.29 24.69 -16.90
CA SER A 346 -16.08 23.47 -17.16
C SER A 346 -15.21 22.23 -17.39
N GLY A 347 -13.97 22.41 -17.82
CA GLY A 347 -13.00 21.32 -17.99
C GLY A 347 -12.31 20.92 -16.67
N CYS A 348 -12.49 21.68 -15.59
CA CYS A 348 -11.94 21.37 -14.28
C CYS A 348 -12.98 20.62 -13.43
N PRO A 349 -12.69 19.39 -12.95
CA PRO A 349 -13.68 18.61 -12.19
C PRO A 349 -14.16 19.25 -10.88
N VAL A 350 -13.37 20.15 -10.29
CA VAL A 350 -13.78 20.91 -9.09
C VAL A 350 -14.21 22.35 -9.42
N SER A 351 -14.26 22.70 -10.70
CA SER A 351 -14.74 23.98 -11.23
C SER A 351 -14.02 25.23 -10.68
N ILE A 352 -12.69 25.15 -10.53
CA ILE A 352 -11.86 26.30 -10.10
C ILE A 352 -12.18 27.53 -10.96
N LYS A 353 -12.34 28.69 -10.33
CA LYS A 353 -12.47 30.01 -10.98
C LYS A 353 -11.18 30.46 -11.67
N ILE A 354 -10.80 29.73 -12.72
CA ILE A 354 -9.51 29.86 -13.42
C ILE A 354 -9.23 31.29 -13.92
N PRO A 355 -10.14 31.97 -14.63
CA PRO A 355 -9.88 33.33 -15.09
C PRO A 355 -9.62 34.34 -13.97
N ASP A 356 -10.26 34.14 -12.81
CA ASP A 356 -10.24 35.08 -11.71
C ASP A 356 -8.92 35.02 -10.96
N PHE A 357 -8.46 33.81 -10.59
CA PHE A 357 -7.15 33.68 -9.94
C PHE A 357 -6.02 34.06 -10.89
N ILE A 358 -6.10 33.69 -12.18
CA ILE A 358 -5.07 34.07 -13.16
C ILE A 358 -5.04 35.59 -13.35
N GLY A 359 -6.20 36.25 -13.33
CA GLY A 359 -6.27 37.71 -13.32
C GLY A 359 -5.50 38.32 -12.15
N LYS A 360 -5.63 37.74 -10.95
CA LYS A 360 -4.89 38.17 -9.75
C LYS A 360 -3.40 37.87 -9.83
N VAL A 361 -2.99 36.75 -10.44
CA VAL A 361 -1.58 36.49 -10.73
C VAL A 361 -1.02 37.53 -11.69
N ALA A 362 -1.73 37.88 -12.76
CA ALA A 362 -1.30 38.92 -13.71
C ALA A 362 -1.16 40.31 -13.06
N GLU A 363 -1.96 40.61 -12.03
CA GLU A 363 -1.89 41.83 -11.21
C GLU A 363 -0.77 41.78 -10.15
N GLY A 364 -0.10 40.65 -9.95
CA GLY A 364 0.89 40.45 -8.87
C GLY A 364 0.27 40.23 -7.49
N ASN A 365 -1.05 40.04 -7.39
CA ASN A 365 -1.78 39.83 -6.13
C ASN A 365 -1.95 38.33 -5.83
N PHE A 366 -0.86 37.68 -5.42
CA PHE A 366 -0.83 36.24 -5.18
C PHE A 366 -1.66 35.81 -3.97
N ALA A 367 -1.80 36.67 -2.97
CA ALA A 367 -2.65 36.43 -1.80
C ALA A 367 -4.12 36.23 -2.20
N GLU A 368 -4.63 37.12 -3.06
CA GLU A 368 -6.02 37.00 -3.52
C GLU A 368 -6.20 35.85 -4.50
N ALA A 369 -5.21 35.59 -5.36
CA ALA A 369 -5.21 34.39 -6.19
C ALA A 369 -5.33 33.11 -5.35
N ALA A 370 -4.57 33.03 -4.23
CA ALA A 370 -4.63 31.89 -3.31
C ALA A 370 -6.00 31.75 -2.65
N ARG A 371 -6.64 32.85 -2.21
CA ARG A 371 -7.99 32.82 -1.64
C ARG A 371 -9.01 32.27 -2.64
N ILE A 372 -8.98 32.75 -3.88
CA ILE A 372 -9.89 32.29 -4.95
C ILE A 372 -9.73 30.80 -5.20
N ILE A 373 -8.49 30.30 -5.29
CA ILE A 373 -8.24 28.86 -5.50
C ILE A 373 -8.74 28.04 -4.30
N ASN A 374 -8.54 28.54 -3.07
CA ASN A 374 -8.89 27.83 -1.84
C ASN A 374 -10.41 27.62 -1.67
N GLU A 375 -11.26 28.42 -2.32
CA GLU A 375 -12.71 28.24 -2.37
C GLU A 375 -13.10 26.93 -3.08
N ASP A 376 -12.34 26.53 -4.10
CA ASP A 376 -12.70 25.41 -4.95
C ASP A 376 -11.83 24.17 -4.78
N SER A 377 -10.54 24.37 -4.49
CA SER A 377 -9.52 23.31 -4.42
C SER A 377 -9.03 23.09 -3.00
N ALA A 378 -9.05 21.83 -2.56
CA ALA A 378 -8.45 21.43 -1.29
C ALA A 378 -6.93 21.23 -1.37
N LEU A 379 -6.37 21.00 -2.57
CA LEU A 379 -4.99 20.55 -2.75
C LEU A 379 -4.33 21.24 -3.98
N PRO A 380 -4.28 22.58 -4.05
CA PRO A 380 -3.84 23.28 -5.26
C PRO A 380 -2.36 23.03 -5.61
N ALA A 381 -1.49 22.94 -4.61
CA ALA A 381 -0.08 22.62 -4.81
C ALA A 381 0.12 21.18 -5.33
N VAL A 382 -0.85 20.28 -5.10
CA VAL A 382 -0.84 18.91 -5.64
C VAL A 382 -1.41 18.91 -7.06
N CYS A 383 -2.58 19.49 -7.28
CA CYS A 383 -3.30 19.46 -8.56
C CYS A 383 -2.51 20.12 -9.69
N GLY A 384 -1.86 21.26 -9.40
CA GLY A 384 -1.00 21.93 -10.36
C GLY A 384 0.20 21.08 -10.84
N ARG A 385 0.59 20.05 -10.07
CA ARG A 385 1.67 19.12 -10.42
C ARG A 385 1.19 17.88 -11.17
N VAL A 386 0.06 17.30 -10.78
CA VAL A 386 -0.30 15.92 -11.16
C VAL A 386 -1.53 15.81 -12.06
N CYS A 387 -2.33 16.87 -12.22
CA CYS A 387 -3.48 16.84 -13.13
C CYS A 387 -3.03 16.60 -14.57
N PRO A 388 -3.72 15.78 -15.37
CA PRO A 388 -3.49 15.71 -16.82
C PRO A 388 -4.18 16.88 -17.51
N GLN A 389 -3.62 18.09 -17.39
CA GLN A 389 -4.28 19.32 -17.83
C GLN A 389 -4.61 19.32 -19.33
N GLU A 390 -3.84 18.60 -20.14
CA GLU A 390 -4.04 18.41 -21.58
C GLU A 390 -5.39 17.75 -21.93
N THR A 391 -5.96 16.97 -21.01
CA THR A 391 -7.29 16.36 -21.16
C THR A 391 -8.38 17.09 -20.35
N GLN A 392 -8.00 18.13 -19.61
CA GLN A 392 -8.86 18.85 -18.66
C GLN A 392 -8.90 20.36 -18.98
N CYS A 393 -8.50 21.21 -18.02
CA CYS A 393 -8.62 22.66 -18.12
C CYS A 393 -7.81 23.26 -19.28
N GLU A 394 -6.58 22.81 -19.52
CA GLU A 394 -5.72 23.29 -20.61
C GLU A 394 -6.21 22.76 -21.97
N GLY A 395 -6.67 21.50 -22.02
CA GLY A 395 -7.28 20.90 -23.22
C GLY A 395 -8.58 21.59 -23.67
N LYS A 396 -9.25 22.31 -22.78
CA LYS A 396 -10.44 23.13 -23.09
C LYS A 396 -10.12 24.62 -23.26
N CYS A 397 -8.86 25.04 -23.15
CA CYS A 397 -8.49 26.44 -23.29
C CYS A 397 -8.67 26.92 -24.74
N ILE A 398 -9.38 28.04 -24.94
CA ILE A 398 -9.66 28.60 -26.27
C ILE A 398 -8.37 28.96 -27.03
N LEU A 399 -7.32 29.37 -26.32
CA LEU A 399 -6.02 29.66 -26.93
C LEU A 399 -5.34 28.40 -27.49
N GLY A 400 -5.59 27.24 -26.89
CA GLY A 400 -5.08 25.95 -27.34
C GLY A 400 -5.59 25.50 -28.71
N ILE A 401 -6.63 26.14 -29.26
CA ILE A 401 -7.21 25.76 -30.57
C ILE A 401 -6.27 26.13 -31.73
N LYS A 402 -5.55 27.25 -31.63
CA LYS A 402 -4.68 27.78 -32.71
C LYS A 402 -3.23 28.05 -32.26
N GLY A 403 -2.91 27.73 -31.02
CA GLY A 403 -1.61 27.95 -30.40
C GLY A 403 -1.50 27.13 -29.12
N GLU A 404 -0.65 27.57 -28.19
CA GLU A 404 -0.48 26.86 -26.93
C GLU A 404 -1.48 27.36 -25.87
N PRO A 405 -2.12 26.45 -25.10
CA PRO A 405 -3.02 26.83 -24.02
C PRO A 405 -2.27 27.61 -22.93
N ILE A 406 -3.04 28.28 -22.06
CA ILE A 406 -2.49 28.87 -20.83
C ILE A 406 -1.96 27.76 -19.95
N ALA A 407 -0.81 27.97 -19.31
CA ALA A 407 -0.22 27.04 -18.36
C ALA A 407 -0.96 26.98 -17.00
N ILE A 408 -2.26 26.70 -17.02
CA ILE A 408 -3.15 26.76 -15.86
C ILE A 408 -2.60 25.92 -14.71
N GLY A 409 -2.15 24.70 -14.96
CA GLY A 409 -1.61 23.83 -13.90
C GLY A 409 -0.35 24.42 -13.24
N LYS A 410 0.53 25.05 -14.03
CA LYS A 410 1.77 25.64 -13.53
C LYS A 410 1.51 26.95 -12.77
N LEU A 411 0.49 27.72 -13.18
CA LEU A 411 0.01 28.89 -12.43
C LEU A 411 -0.68 28.49 -11.12
N GLU A 412 -1.52 27.45 -11.12
CA GLU A 412 -2.13 26.89 -9.91
C GLU A 412 -1.05 26.41 -8.93
N ARG A 413 -0.05 25.67 -9.44
CA ARG A 413 1.13 25.26 -8.68
C ARG A 413 1.85 26.47 -8.07
N PHE A 414 2.16 27.49 -8.86
CA PHE A 414 2.88 28.68 -8.40
C PHE A 414 2.14 29.36 -7.24
N VAL A 415 0.82 29.54 -7.36
CA VAL A 415 0.01 30.14 -6.29
C VAL A 415 -0.04 29.25 -5.05
N GLY A 416 -0.19 27.93 -5.22
CA GLY A 416 -0.16 26.96 -4.12
C GLY A 416 1.19 26.93 -3.38
N ASP A 417 2.29 26.92 -4.13
CA ASP A 417 3.65 26.96 -3.60
C ASP A 417 3.92 28.29 -2.86
N TRP A 418 3.50 29.43 -3.44
CA TRP A 418 3.60 30.75 -2.81
C TRP A 418 2.82 30.81 -1.48
N ALA A 419 1.58 30.33 -1.45
CA ALA A 419 0.75 30.33 -0.24
C ALA A 419 1.41 29.49 0.87
N ARG A 420 1.91 28.31 0.52
CA ARG A 420 2.65 27.44 1.44
C ARG A 420 3.91 28.11 1.97
N GLU A 421 4.77 28.63 1.10
CA GLU A 421 6.08 29.17 1.46
C GLU A 421 5.98 30.44 2.31
N ASN A 422 4.90 31.19 2.15
CA ASN A 422 4.60 32.37 2.96
C ASN A 422 3.75 32.05 4.20
N ASN A 423 3.45 30.77 4.47
CA ASN A 423 2.53 30.34 5.54
C ASN A 423 1.22 31.15 5.55
N PHE A 424 0.66 31.37 4.36
CA PHE A 424 -0.49 32.24 4.18
C PHE A 424 -1.71 31.70 4.93
N ASP A 425 -2.22 32.49 5.86
CA ASP A 425 -3.44 32.17 6.58
C ASP A 425 -4.67 32.56 5.76
N PHE A 426 -5.52 31.58 5.49
CA PHE A 426 -6.78 31.78 4.77
C PHE A 426 -7.86 32.40 5.66
N GLY A 427 -7.64 32.53 6.98
CA GLY A 427 -8.53 33.24 7.90
C GLY A 427 -9.90 32.58 8.07
N VAL A 428 -9.99 31.26 7.86
CA VAL A 428 -11.26 30.51 7.91
C VAL A 428 -11.70 30.38 9.37
N LYS A 429 -12.73 31.15 9.76
CA LYS A 429 -13.42 30.97 11.03
C LYS A 429 -14.58 30.02 10.85
N VAL A 430 -14.54 28.90 11.54
CA VAL A 430 -15.58 27.86 11.50
C VAL A 430 -16.33 27.85 12.83
N GLU A 431 -17.65 27.96 12.77
CA GLU A 431 -18.53 27.69 13.92
C GLU A 431 -18.86 26.20 13.94
N LYS A 432 -18.65 25.54 15.09
CA LYS A 432 -18.93 24.11 15.23
C LYS A 432 -20.44 23.88 15.26
N ASN A 433 -20.92 22.90 14.50
CA ASN A 433 -22.33 22.54 14.42
C ASN A 433 -22.73 21.39 15.39
N GLY A 434 -21.76 20.75 16.04
CA GLY A 434 -21.99 19.70 17.04
C GLY A 434 -22.12 18.28 16.49
N HIS A 435 -22.07 18.11 15.16
CA HIS A 435 -22.25 16.82 14.48
C HIS A 435 -20.92 16.15 14.13
N LYS A 436 -20.90 14.81 14.09
CA LYS A 436 -19.68 14.01 13.89
C LYS A 436 -19.70 13.17 12.61
N VAL A 437 -18.62 13.24 11.83
CA VAL A 437 -18.45 12.46 10.59
C VAL A 437 -17.10 11.74 10.57
N ALA A 438 -17.12 10.45 10.22
CA ALA A 438 -15.92 9.66 9.98
C ALA A 438 -15.54 9.66 8.49
N VAL A 439 -14.26 9.83 8.20
CA VAL A 439 -13.70 9.76 6.84
C VAL A 439 -12.69 8.61 6.78
N ILE A 440 -12.94 7.62 5.93
CA ILE A 440 -12.10 6.43 5.79
C ILE A 440 -11.18 6.61 4.58
N GLY A 441 -9.88 6.68 4.85
CA GLY A 441 -8.82 6.90 3.86
C GLY A 441 -8.41 8.36 3.78
N SER A 442 -7.10 8.61 3.87
CA SER A 442 -6.51 9.96 3.80
C SER A 442 -6.01 10.34 2.40
N GLY A 443 -6.55 9.70 1.35
CA GLY A 443 -6.27 10.06 -0.03
C GLY A 443 -6.95 11.38 -0.44
N PRO A 444 -6.75 11.84 -1.69
CA PRO A 444 -7.29 13.12 -2.17
C PRO A 444 -8.80 13.30 -1.94
N SER A 445 -9.59 12.23 -2.15
CA SER A 445 -11.03 12.25 -1.91
C SER A 445 -11.38 12.47 -0.43
N GLY A 446 -10.70 11.75 0.48
CA GLY A 446 -10.94 11.85 1.92
C GLY A 446 -10.50 13.20 2.48
N LEU A 447 -9.31 13.68 2.10
CA LEU A 447 -8.81 15.00 2.51
C LEU A 447 -9.74 16.12 2.04
N THR A 448 -10.28 16.02 0.82
CA THR A 448 -11.22 17.02 0.29
C THR A 448 -12.56 16.96 1.01
N CYS A 449 -13.13 15.77 1.19
CA CYS A 449 -14.38 15.59 1.93
C CYS A 449 -14.26 16.15 3.36
N ALA A 450 -13.15 15.85 4.04
CA ALA A 450 -12.87 16.38 5.36
C ALA A 450 -12.74 17.91 5.38
N LYS A 451 -12.04 18.53 4.41
CA LYS A 451 -11.93 19.99 4.31
C LYS A 451 -13.31 20.65 4.24
N GLU A 452 -14.16 20.15 3.37
CA GLU A 452 -15.50 20.69 3.12
C GLU A 452 -16.37 20.56 4.38
N LEU A 453 -16.41 19.37 4.99
CA LEU A 453 -17.15 19.12 6.23
C LEU A 453 -16.63 19.98 7.40
N LEU A 454 -15.32 20.11 7.56
CA LEU A 454 -14.74 21.00 8.56
C LEU A 454 -15.18 22.44 8.34
N THR A 455 -15.18 22.93 7.09
CA THR A 455 -15.61 24.29 6.76
C THR A 455 -17.10 24.51 7.06
N MET A 456 -17.90 23.44 7.00
CA MET A 456 -19.32 23.44 7.38
C MET A 456 -19.58 23.29 8.90
N GLY A 457 -18.53 23.15 9.71
CA GLY A 457 -18.65 23.09 11.18
C GLY A 457 -18.66 21.70 11.81
N TYR A 458 -18.51 20.63 11.02
CA TYR A 458 -18.52 19.26 11.53
C TYR A 458 -17.25 18.91 12.30
N GLU A 459 -17.38 18.05 13.30
CA GLU A 459 -16.24 17.33 13.88
C GLU A 459 -15.88 16.14 12.99
N VAL A 460 -14.71 16.20 12.36
CA VAL A 460 -14.26 15.18 11.40
C VAL A 460 -13.07 14.39 11.94
N THR A 461 -13.19 13.07 11.90
CA THR A 461 -12.06 12.15 12.16
C THR A 461 -11.72 11.37 10.89
N ILE A 462 -10.46 11.45 10.46
CA ILE A 462 -9.93 10.73 9.31
C ILE A 462 -9.17 9.49 9.79
N PHE A 463 -9.61 8.31 9.34
CA PHE A 463 -9.00 7.02 9.63
C PHE A 463 -8.13 6.56 8.46
N GLU A 464 -6.86 6.22 8.73
CA GLU A 464 -5.90 5.80 7.72
C GLU A 464 -5.26 4.45 8.09
N ALA A 465 -5.19 3.54 7.12
CA ALA A 465 -4.63 2.21 7.31
C ALA A 465 -3.08 2.23 7.38
N LEU A 466 -2.46 3.14 6.63
CA LEU A 466 -1.01 3.34 6.61
C LEU A 466 -0.53 4.18 7.80
N HIS A 467 0.79 4.23 7.96
CA HIS A 467 1.45 5.02 9.01
C HIS A 467 1.69 6.49 8.61
N GLU A 468 1.35 6.86 7.38
CA GLU A 468 1.45 8.21 6.81
C GLU A 468 0.15 8.59 6.10
N TYR A 469 -0.16 9.88 6.08
CA TYR A 469 -1.38 10.42 5.48
C TYR A 469 -1.15 10.91 4.05
N GLY A 470 -2.14 10.74 3.17
CA GLY A 470 -2.13 11.25 1.79
C GLY A 470 -2.42 10.20 0.73
N GLY A 471 -2.55 8.92 1.10
CA GLY A 471 -2.80 7.83 0.16
C GLY A 471 -1.78 7.79 -0.98
N VAL A 472 -2.27 7.73 -2.23
CA VAL A 472 -1.42 7.63 -3.43
C VAL A 472 -0.43 8.80 -3.56
N LEU A 473 -0.73 9.96 -2.95
CA LEU A 473 0.15 11.13 -2.95
C LEU A 473 1.47 10.86 -2.21
N VAL A 474 1.48 9.90 -1.28
CA VAL A 474 2.66 9.51 -0.49
C VAL A 474 3.24 8.19 -0.98
N TYR A 475 2.44 7.13 -1.11
CA TYR A 475 2.98 5.81 -1.46
C TYR A 475 3.17 5.58 -2.95
N GLY A 476 2.40 6.26 -3.81
CA GLY A 476 2.37 6.01 -5.25
C GLY A 476 3.21 7.01 -6.04
N ILE A 477 2.90 8.31 -5.91
CA ILE A 477 3.52 9.36 -6.72
C ILE A 477 4.95 9.65 -6.20
N PRO A 478 6.00 9.54 -7.04
CA PRO A 478 7.37 9.79 -6.61
C PRO A 478 7.69 11.24 -6.28
N SER A 479 8.76 11.44 -5.51
CA SER A 479 9.14 12.77 -4.97
C SER A 479 9.56 13.72 -6.09
N PHE A 480 10.11 13.16 -7.17
CA PHE A 480 10.52 13.91 -8.35
C PHE A 480 9.34 14.51 -9.13
N ARG A 481 8.10 14.09 -8.84
CA ARG A 481 6.86 14.69 -9.36
C ARG A 481 6.04 15.39 -8.28
N LEU A 482 5.98 14.82 -7.08
CA LEU A 482 5.22 15.36 -5.96
C LEU A 482 6.02 15.29 -4.65
N PRO A 483 6.57 16.42 -4.17
CA PRO A 483 7.31 16.45 -2.91
C PRO A 483 6.45 16.13 -1.69
N LYS A 484 6.73 15.02 -1.00
CA LYS A 484 5.91 14.54 0.12
C LYS A 484 6.02 15.43 1.36
N ASN A 485 7.25 15.72 1.77
CA ASN A 485 7.54 16.43 3.02
C ASN A 485 7.16 17.91 2.97
N THR A 486 7.24 18.53 1.80
CA THR A 486 6.99 19.96 1.66
C THR A 486 5.61 20.24 1.10
N VAL A 487 5.02 19.40 0.25
CA VAL A 487 3.67 19.65 -0.32
C VAL A 487 2.62 18.86 0.44
N VAL A 488 2.65 17.52 0.35
CA VAL A 488 1.56 16.67 0.89
C VAL A 488 1.41 16.82 2.40
N LYS A 489 2.53 16.79 3.14
CA LYS A 489 2.53 16.98 4.59
C LYS A 489 1.96 18.35 5.00
N HIS A 490 2.24 19.40 4.23
CA HIS A 490 1.71 20.73 4.52
C HIS A 490 0.17 20.77 4.39
N GLU A 491 -0.40 20.12 3.38
CA GLU A 491 -1.86 20.04 3.21
C GLU A 491 -2.53 19.28 4.37
N VAL A 492 -1.91 18.19 4.83
CA VAL A 492 -2.38 17.45 6.02
C VAL A 492 -2.31 18.32 7.27
N GLU A 493 -1.22 19.07 7.47
CA GLU A 493 -1.10 19.98 8.61
C GLU A 493 -2.11 21.14 8.54
N ASN A 494 -2.46 21.62 7.35
CA ASN A 494 -3.52 22.63 7.20
C ASN A 494 -4.89 22.10 7.62
N LEU A 495 -5.22 20.84 7.30
CA LEU A 495 -6.45 20.20 7.78
C LEU A 495 -6.44 20.00 9.30
N LYS A 496 -5.30 19.64 9.89
CA LYS A 496 -5.17 19.57 11.36
C LYS A 496 -5.40 20.94 12.00
N LYS A 497 -4.86 22.02 11.42
CA LYS A 497 -5.11 23.40 11.89
C LYS A 497 -6.58 23.79 11.78
N LEU A 498 -7.30 23.30 10.76
CA LEU A 498 -8.75 23.46 10.62
C LEU A 498 -9.57 22.62 11.63
N GLY A 499 -8.94 21.68 12.34
CA GLY A 499 -9.55 20.89 13.40
C GLY A 499 -9.83 19.43 13.05
N ALA A 500 -9.36 18.91 11.91
CA ALA A 500 -9.47 17.48 11.63
C ALA A 500 -8.68 16.66 12.67
N LYS A 501 -9.32 15.62 13.17
CA LYS A 501 -8.65 14.54 13.91
C LYS A 501 -8.15 13.51 12.89
N PHE A 502 -6.95 13.00 13.12
CA PHE A 502 -6.34 11.99 12.26
C PHE A 502 -5.91 10.79 13.08
N GLU A 503 -6.31 9.60 12.62
CA GLU A 503 -5.98 8.33 13.24
C GLU A 503 -5.38 7.37 12.22
N LYS A 504 -4.04 7.29 12.21
CA LYS A 504 -3.28 6.33 11.41
C LYS A 504 -3.27 4.94 12.04
N ASN A 505 -2.84 3.95 11.25
CA ASN A 505 -2.75 2.54 11.64
C ASN A 505 -4.12 1.91 12.00
N VAL A 506 -5.22 2.45 11.47
CA VAL A 506 -6.57 1.96 11.71
C VAL A 506 -7.12 1.36 10.42
N ILE A 507 -7.34 0.05 10.42
CA ILE A 507 -7.88 -0.64 9.26
C ILE A 507 -9.36 -0.90 9.49
N ILE A 508 -10.20 -0.17 8.75
CA ILE A 508 -11.65 -0.38 8.81
C ILE A 508 -12.02 -1.74 8.24
N GLY A 509 -12.87 -2.49 8.96
CA GLY A 509 -13.20 -3.89 8.69
C GLY A 509 -12.26 -4.91 9.37
N ARG A 510 -11.24 -4.43 10.09
CA ARG A 510 -10.37 -5.27 10.93
C ARG A 510 -10.21 -4.72 12.34
N SER A 511 -9.58 -3.55 12.47
CA SER A 511 -9.37 -2.89 13.76
C SER A 511 -10.66 -2.38 14.37
N ILE A 512 -11.59 -1.93 13.52
CA ILE A 512 -12.93 -1.47 13.87
C ILE A 512 -13.81 -1.56 12.61
N SER A 513 -15.08 -1.92 12.75
CA SER A 513 -16.04 -1.95 11.65
C SER A 513 -16.74 -0.60 11.43
N ILE A 514 -17.42 -0.42 10.29
CA ILE A 514 -18.24 0.78 10.04
C ILE A 514 -19.37 0.89 11.06
N ASP A 515 -20.03 -0.23 11.38
CA ASP A 515 -21.11 -0.23 12.36
C ASP A 515 -20.61 0.17 13.75
N GLU A 516 -19.41 -0.28 14.16
CA GLU A 516 -18.82 0.16 15.43
C GLU A 516 -18.43 1.64 15.45
N LEU A 517 -17.99 2.21 14.33
CA LEU A 517 -17.79 3.66 14.24
C LEU A 517 -19.10 4.41 14.50
N MET A 518 -20.20 3.96 13.90
CA MET A 518 -21.50 4.61 14.07
C MET A 518 -22.08 4.37 15.47
N ASP A 519 -22.07 3.13 15.96
CA ASP A 519 -22.76 2.74 17.18
C ASP A 519 -21.95 3.06 18.46
N LYS A 520 -20.63 2.79 18.45
CA LYS A 520 -19.76 2.96 19.63
C LYS A 520 -19.07 4.32 19.66
N GLU A 521 -18.60 4.82 18.52
CA GLU A 521 -17.91 6.12 18.42
C GLU A 521 -18.87 7.28 18.07
N HIS A 522 -20.15 6.98 17.84
CA HIS A 522 -21.25 7.94 17.63
C HIS A 522 -21.05 8.86 16.42
N PHE A 523 -20.50 8.34 15.33
CA PHE A 523 -20.48 9.03 14.05
C PHE A 523 -21.85 8.95 13.35
N GLU A 524 -22.38 10.09 12.91
CA GLU A 524 -23.71 10.17 12.28
C GLU A 524 -23.68 9.83 10.80
N ALA A 525 -22.52 10.00 10.17
CA ALA A 525 -22.24 9.61 8.79
C ALA A 525 -20.79 9.14 8.62
N VAL A 526 -20.58 8.30 7.60
CA VAL A 526 -19.27 7.76 7.22
C VAL A 526 -19.02 8.00 5.73
N PHE A 527 -17.85 8.52 5.39
CA PHE A 527 -17.39 8.67 4.01
C PHE A 527 -16.25 7.69 3.69
N ILE A 528 -16.40 6.88 2.64
CA ILE A 528 -15.40 5.90 2.19
C ILE A 528 -14.62 6.49 0.99
N GLY A 529 -13.38 6.88 1.26
CA GLY A 529 -12.39 7.34 0.28
C GLY A 529 -11.14 6.45 0.24
N SER A 530 -11.31 5.14 0.39
CA SER A 530 -10.23 4.14 0.52
C SER A 530 -9.43 3.87 -0.77
N GLY A 531 -9.98 4.28 -1.93
CA GLY A 531 -9.35 4.13 -3.23
C GLY A 531 -9.27 2.70 -3.78
N ALA A 532 -8.51 2.52 -4.86
CA ALA A 532 -8.28 1.24 -5.53
C ALA A 532 -6.81 0.80 -5.37
N GLY A 533 -6.49 0.14 -4.25
CA GLY A 533 -5.11 -0.17 -3.86
C GLY A 533 -4.62 -1.59 -4.17
N LEU A 534 -5.47 -2.52 -4.62
CA LEU A 534 -5.11 -3.92 -4.84
C LEU A 534 -4.52 -4.11 -6.26
N PRO A 535 -3.29 -4.63 -6.44
CA PRO A 535 -2.66 -4.73 -7.75
C PRO A 535 -3.23 -5.87 -8.60
N ASN A 536 -3.36 -5.63 -9.91
CA ASN A 536 -3.72 -6.68 -10.88
C ASN A 536 -2.47 -7.32 -11.50
N PHE A 537 -2.57 -8.61 -11.80
CA PHE A 537 -1.56 -9.41 -12.52
C PHE A 537 -2.17 -10.01 -13.81
N MET A 538 -1.35 -10.30 -14.80
CA MET A 538 -1.77 -10.78 -16.13
C MET A 538 -2.24 -12.24 -16.12
N LYS A 539 -1.85 -13.03 -15.12
CA LYS A 539 -2.09 -14.47 -15.01
C LYS A 539 -1.34 -15.25 -16.09
N ILE A 540 -0.08 -14.87 -16.34
CA ILE A 540 0.83 -15.54 -17.28
C ILE A 540 1.83 -16.42 -16.53
N PRO A 541 2.41 -17.46 -17.16
CA PRO A 541 3.46 -18.27 -16.55
C PRO A 541 4.64 -17.39 -16.10
N GLY A 542 5.20 -17.68 -14.92
CA GLY A 542 6.37 -17.01 -14.38
C GLY A 542 6.13 -15.75 -13.53
N GLU A 543 4.87 -15.31 -13.33
CA GLU A 543 4.56 -14.12 -12.51
C GLU A 543 4.96 -14.21 -11.03
N ASN A 544 5.26 -15.41 -10.52
CA ASN A 544 5.69 -15.63 -9.14
C ASN A 544 7.22 -15.74 -8.98
N LEU A 545 7.99 -15.65 -10.07
CA LEU A 545 9.46 -15.66 -10.04
C LEU A 545 10.02 -14.51 -9.18
N CYS A 546 11.20 -14.75 -8.59
CA CYS A 546 11.96 -13.72 -7.90
C CYS A 546 12.39 -12.65 -8.92
N GLY A 547 12.13 -11.39 -8.62
CA GLY A 547 12.35 -10.26 -9.55
C GLY A 547 11.07 -9.79 -10.24
N VAL A 548 9.95 -10.50 -10.12
CA VAL A 548 8.64 -9.98 -10.50
C VAL A 548 8.01 -9.25 -9.31
N VAL A 549 7.62 -7.99 -9.47
CA VAL A 549 6.94 -7.20 -8.43
C VAL A 549 5.75 -6.44 -9.03
N SER A 550 4.79 -6.05 -8.19
CA SER A 550 3.78 -5.07 -8.63
C SER A 550 4.37 -3.66 -8.59
N ALA A 551 3.83 -2.75 -9.39
CA ALA A 551 4.20 -1.33 -9.29
C ALA A 551 3.86 -0.77 -7.91
N ASN A 552 2.78 -1.24 -7.27
CA ASN A 552 2.41 -0.84 -5.92
C ASN A 552 3.48 -1.23 -4.89
N GLU A 553 4.00 -2.45 -4.94
CA GLU A 553 5.12 -2.88 -4.09
C GLU A 553 6.35 -2.01 -4.32
N PHE A 554 6.76 -1.88 -5.59
CA PHE A 554 7.98 -1.17 -5.95
C PHE A 554 7.93 0.30 -5.53
N LEU A 555 6.82 0.98 -5.82
CA LEU A 555 6.62 2.38 -5.48
C LEU A 555 6.41 2.56 -3.97
N THR A 556 5.71 1.66 -3.27
CA THR A 556 5.55 1.76 -1.81
C THR A 556 6.90 1.63 -1.10
N ARG A 557 7.74 0.66 -1.49
CA ARG A 557 9.09 0.51 -0.94
C ARG A 557 9.92 1.78 -1.13
N ASN A 558 9.91 2.35 -2.33
CA ASN A 558 10.73 3.51 -2.64
C ASN A 558 10.15 4.83 -2.09
N ASN A 559 8.84 5.04 -2.16
CA ASN A 559 8.22 6.31 -1.80
C ASN A 559 7.82 6.43 -0.33
N LEU A 560 7.18 5.40 0.22
CA LEU A 560 6.68 5.43 1.60
C LEU A 560 7.76 4.97 2.59
N LEU A 561 8.55 3.96 2.21
CA LEU A 561 9.57 3.38 3.07
C LEU A 561 10.99 3.89 2.74
N PHE A 562 11.11 4.80 1.77
CA PHE A 562 12.37 5.43 1.35
C PHE A 562 13.50 4.43 1.10
N ALA A 563 13.18 3.25 0.55
CA ALA A 563 14.15 2.15 0.40
C ALA A 563 15.33 2.47 -0.55
N TYR A 564 15.22 3.54 -1.35
CA TYR A 564 16.30 4.11 -2.16
C TYR A 564 17.30 4.96 -1.35
N LYS A 565 16.90 5.46 -0.18
CA LYS A 565 17.65 6.42 0.61
C LYS A 565 18.51 5.70 1.64
N GLU A 566 19.76 6.12 1.74
CA GLU A 566 20.69 5.59 2.74
C GLU A 566 20.19 5.86 4.17
N GLY A 567 20.43 4.90 5.07
CA GLY A 567 19.97 4.94 6.46
C GLY A 567 18.54 4.46 6.71
N TYR A 568 17.78 4.11 5.67
CA TYR A 568 16.48 3.42 5.79
C TYR A 568 16.67 1.91 5.71
N GLU A 569 15.91 1.16 6.52
CA GLU A 569 16.14 -0.27 6.73
C GLU A 569 15.44 -1.15 5.69
N THR A 570 14.41 -0.64 5.01
CA THR A 570 13.63 -1.44 4.07
C THR A 570 14.49 -1.97 2.92
N PRO A 571 14.48 -3.30 2.65
CA PRO A 571 15.24 -3.88 1.54
C PRO A 571 14.64 -3.46 0.19
N ASN A 572 15.53 -3.23 -0.78
CA ASN A 572 15.20 -2.81 -2.14
C ASN A 572 16.02 -3.64 -3.13
N TYR A 573 15.35 -4.37 -4.02
CA TYR A 573 15.99 -5.06 -5.13
C TYR A 573 15.66 -4.33 -6.43
N VAL A 574 16.68 -4.00 -7.21
CA VAL A 574 16.55 -3.42 -8.55
C VAL A 574 17.45 -4.20 -9.49
N GLY A 575 16.88 -4.73 -10.56
CA GLY A 575 17.62 -5.41 -11.62
C GLY A 575 18.51 -4.45 -12.42
N LYS A 576 19.49 -4.97 -13.16
CA LYS A 576 20.26 -4.12 -14.09
C LYS A 576 19.42 -3.78 -15.32
N LYS A 577 18.59 -4.73 -15.77
CA LYS A 577 17.58 -4.54 -16.81
C LYS A 577 16.18 -4.74 -16.21
N VAL A 578 15.34 -3.71 -16.31
CA VAL A 578 14.00 -3.69 -15.73
C VAL A 578 12.96 -3.52 -16.83
N ALA A 579 12.00 -4.43 -16.92
CA ALA A 579 10.84 -4.30 -17.80
C ALA A 579 9.61 -3.89 -16.98
N VAL A 580 8.98 -2.78 -17.35
CA VAL A 580 7.76 -2.26 -16.73
C VAL A 580 6.59 -2.52 -17.68
N VAL A 581 5.66 -3.38 -17.29
CA VAL A 581 4.51 -3.76 -18.10
C VAL A 581 3.35 -2.82 -17.81
N GLY A 582 3.04 -1.93 -18.76
CA GLY A 582 1.99 -0.92 -18.61
C GLY A 582 2.34 0.39 -19.33
N GLY A 583 1.36 1.30 -19.42
CA GLY A 583 1.54 2.59 -20.11
C GLY A 583 0.92 3.79 -19.39
N GLY A 584 0.41 3.61 -18.16
CA GLY A 584 -0.17 4.69 -17.37
C GLY A 584 0.85 5.45 -16.53
N ASN A 585 0.39 6.46 -15.79
CA ASN A 585 1.25 7.24 -14.89
C ASN A 585 2.03 6.37 -13.90
N VAL A 586 1.39 5.33 -13.35
CA VAL A 586 2.04 4.37 -12.44
C VAL A 586 3.20 3.62 -13.12
N ALA A 587 3.08 3.31 -14.42
CA ALA A 587 4.15 2.69 -15.20
C ALA A 587 5.31 3.67 -15.42
N MET A 588 5.01 4.92 -15.77
CA MET A 588 6.05 5.96 -15.91
C MET A 588 6.76 6.23 -14.58
N ASP A 589 6.01 6.33 -13.49
CA ASP A 589 6.53 6.55 -12.13
C ASP A 589 7.45 5.39 -11.70
N ALA A 590 7.07 4.14 -11.97
CA ALA A 590 7.88 2.97 -11.68
C ALA A 590 9.14 2.90 -12.56
N ALA A 591 9.00 3.17 -13.87
CA ALA A 591 10.12 3.16 -14.81
C ALA A 591 11.18 4.21 -14.46
N ARG A 592 10.74 5.45 -14.19
CA ARG A 592 11.60 6.57 -13.81
C ARG A 592 12.24 6.38 -12.44
N THR A 593 11.56 5.70 -11.52
CA THR A 593 12.15 5.26 -10.25
C THR A 593 13.22 4.22 -10.46
N ALA A 594 12.97 3.19 -11.29
CA ALA A 594 13.95 2.14 -11.57
C ALA A 594 15.21 2.69 -12.26
N LEU A 595 15.05 3.62 -13.20
CA LEU A 595 16.16 4.31 -13.88
C LEU A 595 17.05 5.05 -12.86
N ARG A 596 16.44 5.79 -11.93
CA ARG A 596 17.15 6.51 -10.84
C ARG A 596 17.92 5.61 -9.89
N LEU A 597 17.58 4.32 -9.89
CA LEU A 597 18.28 3.30 -9.11
C LEU A 597 19.35 2.58 -9.93
N GLY A 598 19.64 3.05 -11.14
CA GLY A 598 20.74 2.58 -11.98
C GLY A 598 20.38 1.50 -13.01
N ALA A 599 19.10 1.25 -13.24
CA ALA A 599 18.66 0.26 -14.21
C ALA A 599 18.56 0.80 -15.64
N GLU A 600 18.83 -0.04 -16.64
CA GLU A 600 18.30 0.10 -17.99
C GLU A 600 16.82 -0.29 -17.98
N VAL A 601 15.94 0.58 -18.47
CA VAL A 601 14.49 0.42 -18.27
C VAL A 601 13.74 0.38 -19.59
N HIS A 602 12.88 -0.64 -19.72
CA HIS A 602 11.97 -0.85 -20.83
C HIS A 602 10.52 -0.70 -20.37
N ILE A 603 9.77 0.22 -20.98
CA ILE A 603 8.30 0.25 -20.93
C ILE A 603 7.79 -0.73 -21.96
N VAL A 604 7.05 -1.76 -21.54
CA VAL A 604 6.40 -2.73 -22.42
C VAL A 604 4.91 -2.46 -22.46
N TYR A 605 4.43 -2.01 -23.62
CA TYR A 605 3.05 -1.55 -23.78
C TYR A 605 2.37 -2.14 -25.01
N ARG A 606 1.17 -2.70 -24.82
CA ARG A 606 0.43 -3.44 -25.85
C ARG A 606 -0.18 -2.58 -26.95
N ARG A 607 -0.20 -1.25 -26.82
CA ARG A 607 -0.74 -0.32 -27.83
C ARG A 607 0.35 0.63 -28.34
N SER A 608 -0.02 1.59 -29.18
CA SER A 608 0.92 2.60 -29.65
C SER A 608 1.07 3.75 -28.66
N GLU A 609 1.95 4.70 -28.99
CA GLU A 609 2.21 5.87 -28.16
C GLU A 609 0.97 6.76 -28.00
N GLU A 610 0.18 6.92 -29.06
CA GLU A 610 -1.03 7.77 -29.06
C GLU A 610 -2.09 7.28 -28.06
N GLU A 611 -2.10 5.98 -27.73
CA GLU A 611 -3.02 5.40 -26.75
C GLU A 611 -2.49 5.38 -25.31
N LEU A 612 -1.28 5.89 -25.06
CA LEU A 612 -0.72 5.94 -23.70
C LEU A 612 -1.65 6.76 -22.78
N PRO A 613 -2.14 6.18 -21.68
CA PRO A 613 -2.97 6.91 -20.71
C PRO A 613 -2.14 7.76 -19.73
N ALA A 614 -0.81 7.69 -19.78
CA ALA A 614 0.06 8.53 -18.98
C ALA A 614 -0.02 10.00 -19.43
N ARG A 615 0.25 10.90 -18.50
CA ARG A 615 0.32 12.34 -18.75
C ARG A 615 1.46 12.64 -19.72
N ALA A 616 1.19 13.48 -20.72
CA ALA A 616 2.12 13.70 -21.84
C ALA A 616 3.49 14.25 -21.38
N GLU A 617 3.49 15.15 -20.39
CA GLU A 617 4.71 15.68 -19.77
C GLU A 617 5.58 14.55 -19.16
N GLU A 618 4.97 13.55 -18.53
CA GLU A 618 5.71 12.44 -17.90
C GLU A 618 6.27 11.46 -18.93
N VAL A 619 5.56 11.24 -20.04
CA VAL A 619 6.06 10.44 -21.18
C VAL A 619 7.26 11.15 -21.83
N HIS A 620 7.17 12.47 -21.99
CA HIS A 620 8.28 13.28 -22.49
C HIS A 620 9.50 13.19 -21.58
N HIS A 621 9.33 13.42 -20.27
CA HIS A 621 10.43 13.31 -19.30
C HIS A 621 11.05 11.91 -19.28
N ALA A 622 10.23 10.86 -19.36
CA ALA A 622 10.72 9.48 -19.41
C ALA A 622 11.62 9.23 -20.63
N LYS A 623 11.25 9.74 -21.81
CA LYS A 623 12.06 9.63 -23.04
C LYS A 623 13.36 10.41 -22.94
N GLU A 624 13.31 11.65 -22.44
CA GLU A 624 14.51 12.48 -22.26
C GLU A 624 15.50 11.86 -21.25
N GLU A 625 14.98 11.19 -20.22
CA GLU A 625 15.78 10.47 -19.24
C GLU A 625 16.38 9.16 -19.79
N GLY A 626 15.95 8.69 -20.97
CA GLY A 626 16.51 7.52 -21.66
C GLY A 626 15.75 6.21 -21.49
N ILE A 627 14.49 6.25 -21.03
CA ILE A 627 13.64 5.05 -20.94
C ILE A 627 13.28 4.55 -22.34
N ILE A 628 13.41 3.24 -22.56
CA ILE A 628 13.14 2.57 -23.83
C ILE A 628 11.65 2.21 -23.89
N PHE A 629 10.98 2.50 -25.00
CA PHE A 629 9.55 2.21 -25.19
C PHE A 629 9.35 1.07 -26.20
N ASP A 630 9.06 -0.13 -25.69
CA ASP A 630 8.62 -1.28 -26.46
C ASP A 630 7.09 -1.23 -26.64
N LEU A 631 6.65 -0.43 -27.61
CA LEU A 631 5.26 -0.29 -28.00
C LEU A 631 4.78 -1.47 -28.85
N LEU A 632 3.46 -1.64 -28.95
CA LEU A 632 2.82 -2.76 -29.64
C LEU A 632 3.43 -4.12 -29.22
N CYS A 633 3.65 -4.26 -27.92
CA CYS A 633 4.32 -5.40 -27.31
C CYS A 633 3.52 -5.89 -26.11
N ASN A 634 3.24 -7.20 -26.05
CA ASN A 634 2.52 -7.78 -24.93
C ASN A 634 3.25 -9.02 -24.41
N PRO A 635 3.54 -9.11 -23.09
CA PRO A 635 4.17 -10.30 -22.53
C PRO A 635 3.18 -11.47 -22.45
N ILE A 636 3.71 -12.67 -22.66
CA ILE A 636 2.95 -13.94 -22.63
C ILE A 636 3.54 -14.94 -21.63
N GLU A 637 4.79 -14.77 -21.21
CA GLU A 637 5.48 -15.61 -20.22
C GLU A 637 6.69 -14.85 -19.65
N ILE A 638 6.96 -15.03 -18.35
CA ILE A 638 8.19 -14.56 -17.69
C ILE A 638 9.09 -15.78 -17.48
N VAL A 639 10.31 -15.73 -18.01
CA VAL A 639 11.25 -16.86 -18.03
C VAL A 639 12.27 -16.69 -16.93
N GLY A 640 12.37 -17.70 -16.06
CA GLY A 640 13.31 -17.73 -14.95
C GLY A 640 14.63 -18.45 -15.27
N ASP A 641 15.65 -18.19 -14.46
CA ASP A 641 16.88 -18.97 -14.41
C ASP A 641 16.72 -20.24 -13.53
N GLU A 642 17.80 -21.00 -13.36
CA GLU A 642 17.84 -22.22 -12.55
C GLU A 642 17.52 -21.96 -11.06
N LYS A 643 17.71 -20.72 -10.59
CA LYS A 643 17.41 -20.27 -9.22
C LYS A 643 16.03 -19.60 -9.11
N SER A 644 15.23 -19.65 -10.18
CA SER A 644 13.89 -19.04 -10.26
C SER A 644 13.88 -17.51 -10.12
N TRP A 645 14.98 -16.86 -10.54
CA TRP A 645 15.04 -15.41 -10.76
C TRP A 645 14.67 -15.08 -12.20
N VAL A 646 14.04 -13.93 -12.43
CA VAL A 646 13.76 -13.46 -13.79
C VAL A 646 15.06 -13.37 -14.59
N LYS A 647 15.03 -13.92 -15.80
CA LYS A 647 16.12 -13.83 -16.79
C LYS A 647 15.68 -13.12 -18.07
N SER A 648 14.42 -13.32 -18.47
CA SER A 648 13.85 -12.68 -19.65
C SER A 648 12.32 -12.71 -19.62
N MET A 649 11.70 -11.96 -20.52
CA MET A 649 10.26 -11.90 -20.72
C MET A 649 9.94 -12.23 -22.17
N LYS A 650 9.17 -13.29 -22.39
CA LYS A 650 8.68 -13.66 -23.71
C LYS A 650 7.48 -12.80 -24.06
N CYS A 651 7.60 -12.11 -25.19
CA CYS A 651 6.63 -11.14 -25.69
C CYS A 651 6.15 -11.51 -27.08
N VAL A 652 5.02 -10.95 -27.47
CA VAL A 652 4.47 -11.04 -28.82
C VAL A 652 4.23 -9.63 -29.37
N ARG A 653 4.36 -9.46 -30.68
CA ARG A 653 4.03 -8.18 -31.34
C ARG A 653 2.53 -8.05 -31.50
N MET A 654 2.06 -6.81 -31.38
CA MET A 654 0.67 -6.42 -31.50
C MET A 654 0.48 -5.56 -32.76
N ARG A 655 -0.75 -5.52 -33.27
CA ARG A 655 -1.24 -4.50 -34.21
C ARG A 655 -2.48 -3.84 -33.65
N LEU A 656 -2.80 -2.63 -34.08
CA LEU A 656 -4.02 -1.95 -33.66
C LEU A 656 -5.20 -2.34 -34.55
N GLY A 657 -6.28 -2.82 -33.93
CA GLY A 657 -7.59 -3.03 -34.54
C GLY A 657 -8.50 -1.80 -34.37
N GLU A 658 -9.80 -2.06 -34.27
CA GLU A 658 -10.83 -1.02 -34.08
C GLU A 658 -10.82 -0.43 -32.66
N PRO A 659 -11.30 0.83 -32.48
CA PRO A 659 -11.50 1.44 -31.16
C PRO A 659 -12.37 0.59 -30.22
N ASP A 660 -12.01 0.55 -28.94
CA ASP A 660 -12.82 0.01 -27.85
C ASP A 660 -13.80 1.06 -27.29
N ASP A 661 -14.58 0.67 -26.28
CA ASP A 661 -15.59 1.54 -25.63
C ASP A 661 -14.96 2.77 -24.94
N SER A 662 -13.64 2.75 -24.69
CA SER A 662 -12.89 3.90 -24.19
C SER A 662 -12.36 4.80 -25.31
N GLY A 663 -12.68 4.49 -26.57
CA GLY A 663 -12.23 5.20 -27.77
C GLY A 663 -10.81 4.84 -28.22
N ARG A 664 -10.13 3.91 -27.54
CA ARG A 664 -8.73 3.55 -27.84
C ARG A 664 -8.68 2.29 -28.69
N ARG A 665 -7.78 2.23 -29.67
CA ARG A 665 -7.67 1.08 -30.58
C ARG A 665 -7.31 -0.20 -29.82
N ARG A 666 -8.02 -1.29 -30.13
CA ARG A 666 -7.82 -2.61 -29.51
C ARG A 666 -6.50 -3.21 -29.99
N PRO A 667 -5.68 -3.76 -29.10
CA PRO A 667 -4.47 -4.46 -29.50
C PRO A 667 -4.81 -5.90 -29.92
N GLU A 668 -4.36 -6.30 -31.11
CA GLU A 668 -4.51 -7.64 -31.68
C GLU A 668 -3.15 -8.33 -31.81
N VAL A 669 -3.06 -9.60 -31.43
CA VAL A 669 -1.83 -10.39 -31.51
C VAL A 669 -1.45 -10.65 -32.96
N ILE A 670 -0.17 -10.49 -33.30
CA ILE A 670 0.41 -10.97 -34.57
C ILE A 670 0.94 -12.40 -34.33
N PRO A 671 0.32 -13.45 -34.88
CA PRO A 671 0.76 -14.83 -34.64
C PRO A 671 2.19 -15.08 -35.14
N GLY A 672 2.97 -15.88 -34.41
CA GLY A 672 4.35 -16.24 -34.80
C GLY A 672 5.37 -15.11 -34.62
N SER A 673 5.00 -14.02 -33.92
CA SER A 673 5.87 -12.87 -33.66
C SER A 673 6.50 -12.90 -32.28
N GLU A 674 6.61 -14.08 -31.66
CA GLU A 674 7.19 -14.24 -30.34
C GLU A 674 8.68 -13.91 -30.32
N PHE A 675 9.12 -13.15 -29.31
CA PHE A 675 10.52 -12.80 -29.09
C PHE A 675 10.81 -12.65 -27.59
N LEU A 676 12.08 -12.59 -27.22
CA LEU A 676 12.52 -12.41 -25.84
C LEU A 676 13.04 -10.99 -25.63
N ILE A 677 12.65 -10.40 -24.49
CA ILE A 677 13.26 -9.19 -23.93
C ILE A 677 14.06 -9.64 -22.70
N GLU A 678 15.35 -9.36 -22.66
CA GLU A 678 16.19 -9.66 -21.50
C GLU A 678 15.83 -8.72 -20.34
N ALA A 679 15.62 -9.28 -19.14
CA ALA A 679 15.28 -8.51 -17.95
C ALA A 679 15.68 -9.30 -16.70
N ASP A 680 16.18 -8.62 -15.69
CA ASP A 680 16.43 -9.19 -14.35
C ASP A 680 15.24 -8.94 -13.40
N MET A 681 14.36 -8.01 -13.78
CA MET A 681 13.22 -7.58 -12.98
C MET A 681 12.05 -7.20 -13.89
N VAL A 682 10.83 -7.61 -13.50
CA VAL A 682 9.58 -7.22 -14.17
C VAL A 682 8.67 -6.53 -13.18
N ILE A 683 8.24 -5.31 -13.51
CA ILE A 683 7.31 -4.51 -12.73
C ILE A 683 5.94 -4.52 -13.40
N MET A 684 4.94 -5.13 -12.76
CA MET A 684 3.57 -5.21 -13.27
C MET A 684 2.77 -3.95 -12.91
N SER A 685 2.35 -3.20 -13.92
CA SER A 685 1.66 -1.90 -13.81
C SER A 685 0.42 -1.84 -14.71
N ILE A 686 -0.46 -2.83 -14.56
CA ILE A 686 -1.64 -3.02 -15.42
C ILE A 686 -2.97 -2.60 -14.76
N GLY A 687 -2.89 -1.77 -13.73
CA GLY A 687 -4.03 -1.22 -12.99
C GLY A 687 -4.29 -1.89 -11.65
N THR A 688 -5.22 -1.32 -10.89
CA THR A 688 -5.56 -1.71 -9.52
C THR A 688 -7.07 -1.83 -9.34
N SER A 689 -7.50 -2.54 -8.30
CA SER A 689 -8.88 -2.72 -7.88
C SER A 689 -9.09 -2.28 -6.42
N PRO A 690 -10.32 -1.96 -6.01
CA PRO A 690 -10.65 -1.73 -4.60
C PRO A 690 -10.41 -2.96 -3.72
N ASN A 691 -10.05 -2.72 -2.46
CA ASN A 691 -9.89 -3.79 -1.49
C ASN A 691 -11.27 -4.22 -0.97
N PRO A 692 -11.65 -5.51 -1.07
CA PRO A 692 -12.98 -5.98 -0.67
C PRO A 692 -13.21 -5.99 0.85
N LEU A 693 -12.22 -5.61 1.66
CA LEU A 693 -12.31 -5.66 3.11
C LEU A 693 -13.49 -4.85 3.67
N ILE A 694 -13.67 -3.60 3.23
CA ILE A 694 -14.74 -2.74 3.74
C ILE A 694 -16.11 -3.28 3.33
N SER A 695 -16.28 -3.68 2.07
CA SER A 695 -17.55 -4.22 1.57
C SER A 695 -17.90 -5.56 2.19
N SER A 696 -16.94 -6.47 2.35
CA SER A 696 -17.17 -7.79 2.97
C SER A 696 -17.50 -7.74 4.47
N THR A 697 -17.18 -6.63 5.15
CA THR A 697 -17.41 -6.46 6.59
C THR A 697 -18.51 -5.45 6.92
N THR A 698 -19.18 -4.89 5.90
CA THR A 698 -20.26 -3.90 6.06
C THR A 698 -21.53 -4.44 5.40
N PRO A 699 -22.44 -5.09 6.16
CA PRO A 699 -23.69 -5.60 5.61
C PRO A 699 -24.52 -4.52 4.92
N GLY A 700 -25.02 -4.80 3.72
CA GLY A 700 -25.82 -3.87 2.92
C GLY A 700 -25.01 -2.83 2.15
N LEU A 701 -23.69 -3.00 2.02
CA LEU A 701 -22.84 -2.20 1.13
C LEU A 701 -22.59 -2.95 -0.19
N ASP A 702 -23.26 -2.53 -1.25
CA ASP A 702 -23.22 -3.19 -2.56
C ASP A 702 -21.94 -2.86 -3.33
N THR A 703 -21.43 -3.85 -4.06
CA THR A 703 -20.31 -3.69 -5.00
C THR A 703 -20.70 -4.13 -6.40
N ASN A 704 -20.04 -3.54 -7.40
CA ASN A 704 -20.19 -3.96 -8.79
C ASN A 704 -19.27 -5.15 -9.12
N ARG A 705 -19.31 -5.64 -10.37
CA ARG A 705 -18.48 -6.78 -10.85
C ARG A 705 -16.96 -6.56 -10.78
N TRP A 706 -16.51 -5.32 -10.52
CA TRP A 706 -15.11 -4.93 -10.39
C TRP A 706 -14.72 -4.63 -8.94
N ASP A 707 -15.57 -5.03 -7.99
CA ASP A 707 -15.42 -4.80 -6.55
C ASP A 707 -15.45 -3.32 -6.13
N CYS A 708 -15.82 -2.40 -7.02
CA CYS A 708 -16.05 -0.99 -6.67
C CYS A 708 -17.38 -0.84 -5.93
N ILE A 709 -17.39 0.07 -4.93
CA ILE A 709 -18.59 0.39 -4.16
C ILE A 709 -19.60 1.06 -5.09
N VAL A 710 -20.85 0.59 -5.03
CA VAL A 710 -21.96 1.21 -5.75
C VAL A 710 -22.42 2.44 -4.97
N ALA A 711 -22.32 3.61 -5.60
CA ALA A 711 -22.79 4.87 -5.07
C ALA A 711 -23.51 5.66 -6.17
N ASP A 712 -24.47 6.50 -5.78
CA ASP A 712 -25.14 7.42 -6.71
C ASP A 712 -24.24 8.62 -7.07
N ASP A 713 -24.74 9.53 -7.92
CA ASP A 713 -24.00 10.73 -8.36
C ASP A 713 -23.65 11.69 -7.20
N LYS A 714 -24.35 11.58 -6.06
CA LYS A 714 -24.06 12.33 -4.83
C LYS A 714 -23.09 11.60 -3.90
N GLY A 715 -22.72 10.35 -4.22
CA GLY A 715 -21.87 9.49 -3.41
C GLY A 715 -22.62 8.70 -2.33
N ALA A 716 -23.95 8.72 -2.28
CA ALA A 716 -24.72 7.91 -1.33
C ALA A 716 -24.68 6.43 -1.73
N THR A 717 -24.41 5.55 -0.77
CA THR A 717 -24.33 4.10 -1.01
C THR A 717 -25.64 3.39 -0.68
N SER A 718 -25.70 2.08 -0.93
CA SER A 718 -26.82 1.22 -0.50
C SER A 718 -26.98 1.12 1.02
N ARG A 719 -25.94 1.48 1.80
CA ARG A 719 -25.96 1.50 3.27
C ARG A 719 -26.31 2.90 3.77
N LYS A 720 -27.43 3.04 4.49
CA LYS A 720 -27.89 4.32 5.07
C LYS A 720 -26.81 4.94 5.96
N GLY A 721 -26.57 6.25 5.79
CA GLY A 721 -25.54 6.99 6.54
C GLY A 721 -24.11 6.79 6.02
N VAL A 722 -23.92 5.96 4.99
CA VAL A 722 -22.60 5.68 4.40
C VAL A 722 -22.54 6.23 2.97
N PHE A 723 -21.49 7.01 2.71
CA PHE A 723 -21.17 7.65 1.44
C PHE A 723 -19.82 7.13 0.94
N ALA A 724 -19.57 7.17 -0.37
CA ALA A 724 -18.30 6.77 -0.97
C ALA A 724 -17.92 7.67 -2.14
N GLY A 725 -16.62 7.79 -2.41
CA GLY A 725 -16.12 8.61 -3.51
C GLY A 725 -14.68 8.31 -3.92
N GLY A 726 -14.29 8.88 -5.07
CA GLY A 726 -12.99 8.66 -5.69
C GLY A 726 -12.82 7.23 -6.20
N ASP A 727 -11.57 6.76 -6.20
CA ASP A 727 -11.20 5.49 -6.84
C ASP A 727 -11.87 4.25 -6.20
N ALA A 728 -12.46 4.37 -5.00
CA ALA A 728 -13.26 3.31 -4.39
C ALA A 728 -14.57 3.03 -5.16
N VAL A 729 -15.09 4.04 -5.88
CA VAL A 729 -16.32 3.97 -6.68
C VAL A 729 -15.99 3.86 -8.17
N SER A 730 -15.07 4.69 -8.68
CA SER A 730 -14.76 4.75 -10.11
C SER A 730 -13.74 3.71 -10.59
N GLY A 731 -13.03 3.05 -9.68
CA GLY A 731 -11.73 2.44 -9.98
C GLY A 731 -10.66 3.52 -10.24
N ALA A 732 -9.45 3.08 -10.60
CA ALA A 732 -8.29 3.97 -10.78
C ALA A 732 -8.58 5.14 -11.74
N ALA A 733 -8.50 6.37 -11.23
CA ALA A 733 -8.85 7.59 -11.96
C ALA A 733 -7.74 8.67 -11.81
N THR A 734 -8.12 9.93 -11.58
CA THR A 734 -7.18 11.04 -11.37
C THR A 734 -7.41 11.71 -10.03
N VAL A 735 -6.37 12.32 -9.45
CA VAL A 735 -6.42 13.01 -8.16
C VAL A 735 -7.58 14.02 -8.09
N ILE A 736 -7.78 14.81 -9.16
CA ILE A 736 -8.80 15.86 -9.18
C ILE A 736 -10.23 15.30 -9.30
N LEU A 737 -10.42 14.14 -9.94
CA LEU A 737 -11.71 13.45 -9.96
C LEU A 737 -12.06 12.92 -8.56
N ALA A 738 -11.07 12.37 -7.86
CA ALA A 738 -11.23 11.95 -6.48
C ALA A 738 -11.58 13.14 -5.56
N MET A 739 -10.95 14.30 -5.75
CA MET A 739 -11.32 15.53 -5.02
C MET A 739 -12.76 15.97 -5.33
N GLY A 740 -13.15 15.96 -6.60
CA GLY A 740 -14.52 16.29 -7.02
C GLY A 740 -15.56 15.39 -6.34
N ALA A 741 -15.30 14.08 -6.28
CA ALA A 741 -16.16 13.13 -5.59
C ALA A 741 -16.26 13.42 -4.08
N GLY A 742 -15.12 13.72 -3.42
CA GLY A 742 -15.10 14.13 -2.01
C GLY A 742 -15.91 15.40 -1.74
N LYS A 743 -15.81 16.41 -2.62
CA LYS A 743 -16.57 17.66 -2.50
C LYS A 743 -18.07 17.46 -2.65
N THR A 744 -18.48 16.63 -3.62
CA THR A 744 -19.88 16.27 -3.83
C THR A 744 -20.44 15.49 -2.63
N ALA A 745 -19.70 14.50 -2.14
CA ALA A 745 -20.14 13.68 -1.01
C ALA A 745 -20.25 14.48 0.29
N ALA A 746 -19.35 15.43 0.56
CA ALA A 746 -19.44 16.31 1.73
C ALA A 746 -20.76 17.10 1.76
N LYS A 747 -21.19 17.64 0.62
CA LYS A 747 -22.49 18.33 0.50
C LYS A 747 -23.66 17.38 0.73
N ALA A 748 -23.58 16.16 0.21
CA ALA A 748 -24.62 15.15 0.39
C ALA A 748 -24.72 14.68 1.86
N ILE A 749 -23.59 14.58 2.56
CA ILE A 749 -23.54 14.27 4.01
C ILE A 749 -24.19 15.41 4.81
N ASP A 750 -23.90 16.67 4.47
CA ASP A 750 -24.52 17.82 5.12
C ASP A 750 -26.04 17.85 4.92
N GLU A 751 -26.52 17.61 3.70
CA GLU A 751 -27.95 17.46 3.39
C GLU A 751 -28.56 16.29 4.17
N TYR A 752 -27.86 15.16 4.31
CA TYR A 752 -28.35 13.99 5.02
C TYR A 752 -28.49 14.24 6.52
N ILE A 753 -27.50 14.84 7.17
CA ILE A 753 -27.51 15.09 8.61
C ILE A 753 -28.55 16.16 8.96
N LYS A 754 -28.70 17.22 8.17
CA LYS A 754 -29.71 18.26 8.45
C LYS A 754 -31.16 17.79 8.32
N ASN A 755 -31.40 16.71 7.60
CA ASN A 755 -32.74 16.16 7.33
C ASN A 755 -33.11 14.97 8.24
N ASN A 756 -32.20 14.51 9.10
CA ASN A 756 -32.44 13.48 10.13
C ASN A 756 -32.22 14.07 11.52
#